data_AF-A0A4Q0TVJ3-F1
#
_entry.id   AF-A0A4Q0TVJ3-F1
#
_cell.length_a   1.000
_cell.length_b   1.000
_cell.length_c   1.000
_cell.angle_alpha   90.00
_cell.angle_beta   90.00
_cell.angle_gamma   90.00
#
_symmetry.space_group_name_H-M   'P 1'
#
loop_
_entity.id
_entity.type
_entity.pdbx_description
1 polymer ?
#
loop_
_entity_poly.entity_id
_entity_poly.type
_entity_poly.pdbx_seq_one_letter_code
_entity_poly.pdbx_strand_id
1 'polypeptide(L)'
;MKRNYWLLAIVFLLSTLHAQAGEWIRINQLGYLPQSKKVAVFMSEVPVEVNNYSLVDVFTGKTVRTFTSPRKTGPIGQMKSTYRLDFSTFDTPGTYYLKAGKAVSPHFPINHRVYNGTADFLLNYMRQQRCGYNPFLKDSCHVHDGFIVYHPTKTGQHTDVRGGWHDATDYLQYTTTSANAIYQMMFAYLQNPEAFGDAYDAAGHPGANGIPDIVDEIKWGLDWLNRMNPAQGELYNQVADDRDHAGMRLPGKDSVDYGYGRGQGRPVYFCSGEPQVRGKFKNATTGVASTAGKFASCFALGAKVLKDFYPDFAQEIASKADNAYQEGIKKPGPCQTASVKSPYIYEEDNWVDDMELGAMELFKATGDPKYLEQAVEYGRREPVTPWMGADSARHYQWYPFMNMGHYWVAKASGNERLRDEFIRNLRTGIQRTYEKAVGSPFLHGIPYIWCSNNLTTAMLTQCRLYRELTGDTTYEEMEASLRDWLLGCNPWGTSMIVELPLSGDYPIQPHSSLLNAGVGNTTGGLVDGPVYRTIFESLRGVNMEGIPGMPGQDYERFQPDLMVYHDALHDYSTNEPTMDGTACLTYYLSSLQKDGMKQANAAADKNIYSNGGIVRTDPSKKQITLVFTAADRADGADTIISTLKKQGIKGAFFFTGEFYELYPDVVQRLLKEGHYVGSHSYGHLLYSPWENRDSLLVTREEFEKDLLKSYEVMRKAGIEFKDAPLYIPPYEYYNRQIAAWAKNMGIQVVNFTAGTASNADYTTPDMKNYRSSQAIYDKILSVEAAEGLNGHLMLIHFGTDARRTDKFYKGHLERLIKVLKNKGYKFVPLREAVGI
;
A
#
# COMPACT_ATOMS: atom_id res chain seq x y z
N MET A 1 -24.25 -71.12 -31.28
CA MET A 1 -23.76 -71.87 -30.11
C MET A 1 -22.43 -71.28 -29.67
N LYS A 2 -22.40 -70.82 -28.41
CA LYS A 2 -21.24 -70.76 -27.50
C LYS A 2 -19.97 -69.98 -27.92
N ARG A 3 -19.84 -68.80 -27.28
CA ARG A 3 -18.77 -68.46 -26.31
C ARG A 3 -17.37 -68.19 -26.89
N ASN A 4 -17.01 -66.90 -27.00
CA ASN A 4 -15.70 -66.32 -26.62
C ASN A 4 -15.62 -64.83 -26.99
N TYR A 5 -16.08 -63.94 -26.11
CA TYR A 5 -15.68 -62.52 -26.08
C TYR A 5 -15.51 -62.09 -24.61
N TRP A 6 -14.50 -62.67 -23.97
CA TRP A 6 -13.94 -62.21 -22.70
C TRP A 6 -12.44 -62.11 -22.92
N LEU A 7 -11.93 -60.95 -23.40
CA LEU A 7 -10.52 -60.53 -23.29
C LEU A 7 -10.18 -59.20 -24.01
N LEU A 8 -11.10 -58.23 -24.10
CA LEU A 8 -10.79 -56.91 -24.67
C LEU A 8 -11.51 -55.74 -23.96
N ALA A 9 -11.76 -55.88 -22.66
CA ALA A 9 -12.41 -54.85 -21.84
C ALA A 9 -11.69 -54.55 -20.51
N ILE A 10 -10.39 -54.88 -20.39
CA ILE A 10 -9.58 -54.59 -19.19
C ILE A 10 -8.19 -54.11 -19.62
N VAL A 11 -8.10 -52.99 -20.33
CA VAL A 11 -6.85 -52.19 -20.46
C VAL A 11 -7.13 -50.67 -20.47
N PHE A 12 -8.35 -50.22 -20.72
CA PHE A 12 -8.71 -48.80 -20.68
C PHE A 12 -9.71 -48.50 -19.55
N LEU A 13 -9.23 -48.37 -18.29
CA LEU A 13 -9.90 -47.64 -17.20
C LEU A 13 -9.09 -47.76 -15.90
N LEU A 14 -7.86 -47.25 -15.88
CA LEU A 14 -7.11 -46.94 -14.65
C LEU A 14 -6.01 -45.91 -14.96
N SER A 15 -6.32 -44.90 -15.78
CA SER A 15 -5.62 -43.63 -15.71
C SER A 15 -6.27 -42.82 -14.60
N THR A 16 -6.04 -43.23 -13.35
CA THR A 16 -6.23 -42.31 -12.22
C THR A 16 -5.28 -41.15 -12.47
N LEU A 17 -5.85 -40.00 -12.84
CA LEU A 17 -5.24 -38.71 -12.62
C LEU A 17 -4.88 -38.66 -11.12
N HIS A 18 -3.66 -39.09 -10.79
CA HIS A 18 -3.10 -38.80 -9.49
C HIS A 18 -2.90 -37.29 -9.52
N ALA A 19 -3.85 -36.55 -8.94
CA ALA A 19 -3.59 -35.18 -8.53
C ALA A 19 -2.32 -35.24 -7.68
N GLN A 20 -1.22 -34.71 -8.23
CA GLN A 20 0.06 -34.78 -7.54
C GLN A 20 -0.04 -33.91 -6.30
N ALA A 21 0.15 -34.53 -5.12
CA ALA A 21 0.18 -33.81 -3.86
C ALA A 21 1.19 -32.66 -3.92
N GLY A 22 0.75 -31.47 -3.55
CA GLY A 22 1.54 -30.24 -3.62
C GLY A 22 2.21 -29.89 -2.30
N GLU A 23 3.30 -29.15 -2.41
CA GLU A 23 4.01 -28.51 -1.31
C GLU A 23 4.23 -27.03 -1.67
N TRP A 24 3.99 -26.12 -0.72
CA TRP A 24 4.12 -24.67 -0.94
C TRP A 24 4.83 -23.99 0.23
N ILE A 25 5.42 -22.83 -0.05
CA ILE A 25 5.94 -21.91 0.95
C ILE A 25 5.25 -20.55 0.78
N ARG A 26 4.53 -20.13 1.80
CA ARG A 26 3.88 -18.82 1.90
C ARG A 26 4.84 -17.81 2.52
N ILE A 27 4.90 -16.62 1.94
CA ILE A 27 5.84 -15.55 2.29
C ILE A 27 5.13 -14.20 2.26
N ASN A 28 5.78 -13.18 2.82
CA ASN A 28 5.47 -11.81 2.48
C ASN A 28 5.93 -11.55 1.03
N GLN A 29 4.98 -11.35 0.12
CA GLN A 29 5.25 -11.16 -1.31
C GLN A 29 5.96 -9.83 -1.62
N LEU A 30 5.86 -8.84 -0.72
CA LEU A 30 6.54 -7.55 -0.86
C LEU A 30 8.03 -7.67 -0.51
N GLY A 31 8.37 -8.44 0.53
CA GLY A 31 9.72 -8.70 1.00
C GLY A 31 9.94 -8.37 2.48
N TYR A 32 11.20 -8.29 2.90
CA TYR A 32 11.58 -8.09 4.30
C TYR A 32 12.66 -7.02 4.50
N LEU A 33 12.62 -6.29 5.63
CA LEU A 33 13.74 -5.45 6.03
C LEU A 33 14.88 -6.32 6.59
N PRO A 34 16.15 -5.95 6.36
CA PRO A 34 17.33 -6.67 6.86
C PRO A 34 17.27 -7.06 8.34
N GLN A 35 16.82 -6.16 9.21
CA GLN A 35 16.80 -6.39 10.66
C GLN A 35 15.41 -6.71 11.23
N SER A 36 14.38 -6.88 10.39
CA SER A 36 13.04 -7.28 10.86
C SER A 36 12.94 -8.79 11.10
N LYS A 37 11.94 -9.21 11.88
CA LYS A 37 11.49 -10.60 11.95
C LYS A 37 10.95 -11.09 10.59
N LYS A 38 11.42 -12.24 10.13
CA LYS A 38 11.14 -12.84 8.80
C LYS A 38 10.78 -14.31 8.99
N VAL A 39 9.52 -14.65 8.73
CA VAL A 39 9.02 -16.02 8.87
C VAL A 39 8.16 -16.38 7.67
N ALA A 40 8.45 -17.52 7.05
CA ALA A 40 7.62 -18.12 6.01
C ALA A 40 6.86 -19.33 6.57
N VAL A 41 5.81 -19.77 5.87
CA VAL A 41 5.03 -20.96 6.25
C VAL A 41 5.09 -22.00 5.14
N PHE A 42 5.71 -23.14 5.42
CA PHE A 42 5.62 -24.32 4.57
C PHE A 42 4.30 -25.05 4.83
N MET A 43 3.70 -25.59 3.78
CA MET A 43 2.48 -26.40 3.83
C MET A 43 2.50 -27.51 2.77
N SER A 44 1.99 -28.69 3.15
CA SER A 44 1.95 -29.89 2.31
C SER A 44 0.63 -30.65 2.50
N GLU A 45 0.06 -31.12 1.39
CA GLU A 45 -1.14 -31.98 1.36
C GLU A 45 -0.88 -33.40 1.90
N VAL A 46 0.38 -33.81 1.95
CA VAL A 46 0.79 -35.11 2.49
C VAL A 46 1.68 -34.94 3.72
N PRO A 47 1.74 -35.94 4.62
CA PRO A 47 2.71 -35.94 5.71
C PRO A 47 4.14 -35.81 5.17
N VAL A 48 4.83 -34.74 5.55
CA VAL A 48 6.23 -34.46 5.17
C VAL A 48 6.98 -34.03 6.41
N GLU A 49 8.13 -34.65 6.66
CA GLU A 49 9.06 -34.19 7.70
C GLU A 49 10.08 -33.23 7.11
N VAL A 50 9.93 -31.94 7.45
CA VAL A 50 10.88 -30.89 7.08
C VAL A 50 11.90 -30.73 8.20
N ASN A 51 13.13 -31.19 7.97
CA ASN A 51 14.22 -31.09 8.96
C ASN A 51 15.11 -29.85 8.74
N ASN A 52 15.11 -29.30 7.54
CA ASN A 52 15.86 -28.10 7.19
C ASN A 52 15.20 -27.36 6.03
N TYR A 53 15.64 -26.13 5.82
CA TYR A 53 15.27 -25.31 4.69
C TYR A 53 16.43 -24.39 4.32
N SER A 54 16.48 -23.95 3.07
CA SER A 54 17.58 -23.16 2.53
C SER A 54 17.07 -21.85 1.95
N LEU A 55 17.82 -20.77 2.19
CA LEU A 55 17.69 -19.50 1.51
C LEU A 55 18.68 -19.50 0.34
N VAL A 56 18.19 -19.23 -0.86
CA VAL A 56 18.96 -19.30 -2.09
C VAL A 56 18.92 -17.95 -2.80
N ASP A 57 20.09 -17.48 -3.21
CA ASP A 57 20.23 -16.24 -3.97
C ASP A 57 19.75 -16.43 -5.41
N VAL A 58 18.86 -15.54 -5.86
CA VAL A 58 18.18 -15.63 -7.16
C VAL A 58 19.15 -15.52 -8.32
N PHE A 59 20.11 -14.58 -8.24
CA PHE A 59 21.01 -14.28 -9.37
C PHE A 59 22.13 -15.31 -9.53
N THR A 60 22.59 -15.92 -8.44
CA THR A 60 23.68 -16.90 -8.46
C THR A 60 23.20 -18.35 -8.43
N GLY A 61 21.96 -18.60 -8.00
CA GLY A 61 21.42 -19.94 -7.76
C GLY A 61 22.07 -20.67 -6.59
N LYS A 62 22.92 -20.00 -5.80
CA LYS A 62 23.67 -20.60 -4.70
C LYS A 62 22.91 -20.49 -3.39
N THR A 63 22.87 -21.57 -2.62
CA THR A 63 22.39 -21.53 -1.23
C THR A 63 23.29 -20.62 -0.41
N VAL A 64 22.73 -19.54 0.12
CA VAL A 64 23.45 -18.56 0.96
C VAL A 64 23.35 -18.91 2.44
N ARG A 65 22.30 -19.64 2.84
CA ARG A 65 22.13 -20.15 4.20
C ARG A 65 21.22 -21.37 4.23
N THR A 66 21.54 -22.33 5.10
CA THR A 66 20.67 -23.44 5.46
C THR A 66 20.32 -23.35 6.94
N PHE A 67 19.06 -23.54 7.26
CA PHE A 67 18.50 -23.50 8.61
C PHE A 67 18.01 -24.89 8.98
N THR A 68 18.28 -25.33 10.21
CA THR A 68 18.04 -26.72 10.66
C THR A 68 16.96 -26.84 11.74
N SER A 69 16.25 -25.75 12.02
CA SER A 69 15.24 -25.68 13.09
C SER A 69 13.88 -25.15 12.58
N PRO A 70 13.28 -25.75 11.54
CA PRO A 70 11.89 -25.43 11.18
C PRO A 70 10.96 -25.81 12.35
N ARG A 71 9.99 -24.95 12.67
CA ARG A 71 9.04 -25.20 13.77
C ARG A 71 7.78 -25.85 13.22
N LYS A 72 7.59 -27.15 13.49
CA LYS A 72 6.37 -27.87 13.11
C LYS A 72 5.14 -27.22 13.76
N THR A 73 4.07 -27.10 12.99
CA THR A 73 2.77 -26.58 13.43
C THR A 73 1.64 -27.57 13.13
N GLY A 74 0.42 -27.27 13.58
CA GLY A 74 -0.74 -28.14 13.37
C GLY A 74 -1.22 -28.17 11.91
N PRO A 75 -1.97 -29.20 11.49
CA PRO A 75 -2.58 -29.22 10.16
C PRO A 75 -3.57 -28.06 10.00
N ILE A 76 -3.80 -27.63 8.74
CA ILE A 76 -4.79 -26.60 8.41
C ILE A 76 -5.50 -26.97 7.11
N GLY A 77 -6.83 -27.12 7.15
CA GLY A 77 -7.63 -27.59 6.01
C GLY A 77 -7.07 -28.88 5.41
N GLN A 78 -6.77 -28.85 4.11
CA GLN A 78 -6.20 -29.99 3.38
C GLN A 78 -4.70 -30.23 3.68
N MET A 79 -4.02 -29.27 4.30
CA MET A 79 -2.57 -29.32 4.56
C MET A 79 -2.27 -30.15 5.80
N LYS A 80 -1.73 -31.36 5.59
CA LYS A 80 -1.41 -32.35 6.64
C LYS A 80 -0.10 -32.08 7.37
N SER A 81 0.78 -31.27 6.78
CA SER A 81 2.04 -30.87 7.42
C SER A 81 2.28 -29.39 7.17
N THR A 82 2.55 -28.65 8.24
CA THR A 82 2.87 -27.23 8.19
C THR A 82 4.07 -26.94 9.08
N TYR A 83 4.92 -26.01 8.64
CA TYR A 83 6.10 -25.59 9.37
C TYR A 83 6.31 -24.09 9.24
N ARG A 84 6.72 -23.45 10.33
CA ARG A 84 7.21 -22.07 10.32
C ARG A 84 8.72 -22.07 10.10
N LEU A 85 9.15 -21.29 9.12
CA LEU A 85 10.52 -21.18 8.64
C LEU A 85 11.07 -19.80 8.99
N ASP A 86 11.73 -19.68 10.14
CA ASP A 86 12.30 -18.41 10.65
C ASP A 86 13.75 -18.17 10.17
N PHE A 87 13.89 -17.25 9.22
CA PHE A 87 15.19 -16.85 8.66
C PHE A 87 15.61 -15.45 9.11
N SER A 88 15.10 -14.98 10.26
CA SER A 88 15.32 -13.61 10.74
C SER A 88 16.80 -13.27 10.97
N THR A 89 17.64 -14.26 11.28
CA THR A 89 19.08 -14.08 11.50
C THR A 89 19.86 -13.75 10.23
N PHE A 90 19.23 -13.78 9.06
CA PHE A 90 19.82 -13.37 7.79
C PHE A 90 19.43 -11.92 7.48
N ASP A 91 20.44 -11.07 7.28
CA ASP A 91 20.34 -9.62 7.15
C ASP A 91 20.93 -9.09 5.83
N THR A 92 21.62 -9.92 5.06
CA THR A 92 22.30 -9.48 3.85
C THR A 92 21.27 -9.04 2.79
N PRO A 93 21.36 -7.80 2.28
CA PRO A 93 20.45 -7.38 1.25
C PRO A 93 20.64 -8.15 -0.06
N GLY A 94 19.54 -8.47 -0.73
CA GLY A 94 19.53 -9.24 -1.97
C GLY A 94 18.14 -9.74 -2.31
N THR A 95 18.05 -10.62 -3.30
CA THR A 95 16.79 -11.23 -3.74
C THR A 95 16.91 -12.74 -3.63
N TYR A 96 15.94 -13.34 -2.95
CA TYR A 96 16.04 -14.72 -2.51
C TYR A 96 14.75 -15.50 -2.78
N TYR A 97 14.86 -16.82 -2.68
CA TYR A 97 13.73 -17.72 -2.46
C TYR A 97 14.09 -18.77 -1.42
N LEU A 98 13.08 -19.39 -0.82
CA LEU A 98 13.23 -20.49 0.13
C LEU A 98 13.01 -21.83 -0.56
N LYS A 99 13.76 -22.85 -0.11
CA LYS A 99 13.56 -24.27 -0.45
C LYS A 99 13.34 -25.07 0.83
N ALA A 100 12.26 -25.85 0.88
CA ALA A 100 11.96 -26.77 1.97
C ALA A 100 11.17 -27.96 1.40
N GLY A 101 11.59 -29.19 1.68
CA GLY A 101 11.03 -30.36 1.00
C GLY A 101 11.23 -30.25 -0.53
N LYS A 102 10.14 -30.38 -1.28
CA LYS A 102 10.06 -30.14 -2.73
C LYS A 102 9.57 -28.72 -3.06
N ALA A 103 9.10 -27.96 -2.07
CA ALA A 103 8.57 -26.63 -2.27
C ALA A 103 9.68 -25.59 -2.52
N VAL A 104 9.36 -24.65 -3.40
CA VAL A 104 10.13 -23.42 -3.66
C VAL A 104 9.19 -22.24 -3.46
N SER A 105 9.59 -21.23 -2.70
CA SER A 105 8.79 -20.00 -2.57
C SER A 105 8.87 -19.14 -3.82
N PRO A 106 7.94 -18.19 -4.02
CA PRO A 106 8.17 -17.07 -4.92
C PRO A 106 9.45 -16.29 -4.55
N HIS A 107 9.96 -15.50 -5.50
CA HIS A 107 11.07 -14.57 -5.27
C HIS A 107 10.64 -13.43 -4.34
N PHE A 108 11.53 -13.04 -3.41
CA PHE A 108 11.32 -11.89 -2.54
C PHE A 108 12.63 -11.14 -2.25
N PRO A 109 12.58 -9.80 -2.16
CA PRO A 109 13.73 -9.03 -1.75
C PRO A 109 13.88 -8.99 -0.22
N ILE A 110 15.13 -8.95 0.25
CA ILE A 110 15.52 -8.45 1.57
C ILE A 110 16.29 -7.16 1.33
N ASN A 111 15.74 -6.00 1.70
CA ASN A 111 16.44 -4.71 1.60
C ASN A 111 15.76 -3.62 2.43
N HIS A 112 16.43 -2.48 2.57
CA HIS A 112 15.97 -1.34 3.39
C HIS A 112 14.79 -0.55 2.81
N ARG A 113 14.39 -0.81 1.56
CA ARG A 113 13.43 -0.02 0.78
C ARG A 113 12.16 -0.80 0.42
N VAL A 114 11.99 -2.01 0.95
CA VAL A 114 10.83 -2.89 0.70
C VAL A 114 9.50 -2.15 0.89
N TYR A 115 9.40 -1.35 1.94
CA TYR A 115 8.20 -0.62 2.32
C TYR A 115 8.17 0.84 1.83
N ASN A 116 9.14 1.28 1.01
CA ASN A 116 9.14 2.64 0.50
C ASN A 116 7.90 2.91 -0.37
N GLY A 117 7.15 3.96 0.00
CA GLY A 117 5.97 4.45 -0.70
C GLY A 117 4.70 3.63 -0.45
N THR A 118 4.74 2.58 0.39
CA THR A 118 3.56 1.72 0.56
C THR A 118 2.46 2.36 1.38
N ALA A 119 2.80 3.21 2.36
CA ALA A 119 1.80 3.97 3.11
C ALA A 119 1.09 5.01 2.23
N ASP A 120 1.87 5.72 1.42
CA ASP A 120 1.39 6.72 0.46
C ASP A 120 0.51 6.09 -0.64
N PHE A 121 0.86 4.86 -1.07
CA PHE A 121 0.09 4.07 -2.04
C PHE A 121 -1.36 3.81 -1.59
N LEU A 122 -1.62 3.69 -0.29
CA LEU A 122 -2.97 3.47 0.24
C LEU A 122 -3.90 4.65 -0.03
N LEU A 123 -3.35 5.86 -0.18
CA LEU A 123 -4.13 7.06 -0.47
C LEU A 123 -4.81 7.00 -1.85
N ASN A 124 -4.34 6.12 -2.76
CA ASN A 124 -5.03 5.90 -4.04
C ASN A 124 -6.47 5.48 -3.82
N TYR A 125 -6.70 4.55 -2.89
CA TYR A 125 -8.05 4.11 -2.55
C TYR A 125 -8.84 5.23 -1.88
N MET A 126 -8.24 5.96 -0.93
CA MET A 126 -8.90 7.10 -0.28
C MET A 126 -9.41 8.14 -1.30
N ARG A 127 -8.60 8.49 -2.31
CA ARG A 127 -9.01 9.37 -3.41
C ARG A 127 -10.13 8.80 -4.27
N GLN A 128 -10.10 7.49 -4.54
CA GLN A 128 -11.16 6.79 -5.28
C GLN A 128 -12.50 6.82 -4.55
N GLN A 129 -12.46 6.85 -3.21
CA GLN A 129 -13.63 6.89 -2.36
C GLN A 129 -14.18 8.30 -2.13
N ARG A 130 -13.55 9.37 -2.63
CA ARG A 130 -14.05 10.74 -2.41
C ARG A 130 -15.49 10.91 -2.93
N CYS A 131 -16.37 11.36 -2.03
CA CYS A 131 -17.76 11.74 -2.32
C CYS A 131 -17.85 13.27 -2.53
N GLY A 132 -18.76 13.76 -3.36
CA GLY A 132 -18.62 15.10 -3.95
C GLY A 132 -17.73 15.02 -5.18
N TYR A 133 -16.67 15.83 -5.26
CA TYR A 133 -15.71 15.73 -6.36
C TYR A 133 -14.82 14.49 -6.22
N ASN A 134 -14.83 13.63 -7.25
CA ASN A 134 -14.05 12.41 -7.29
C ASN A 134 -12.97 12.51 -8.40
N PRO A 135 -11.68 12.62 -8.05
CA PRO A 135 -10.61 12.82 -9.03
C PRO A 135 -10.35 11.60 -9.93
N PHE A 136 -10.69 10.40 -9.45
CA PHE A 136 -10.55 9.17 -10.23
C PHE A 136 -11.57 9.11 -11.36
N LEU A 137 -12.83 9.45 -11.06
CA LEU A 137 -13.90 9.52 -12.06
C LEU A 137 -13.91 10.83 -12.86
N LYS A 138 -13.22 11.87 -12.37
CA LYS A 138 -13.26 13.24 -12.91
C LYS A 138 -14.69 13.78 -13.00
N ASP A 139 -15.49 13.46 -11.99
CA ASP A 139 -16.91 13.79 -11.93
C ASP A 139 -17.32 14.07 -10.48
N SER A 140 -18.51 14.63 -10.28
CA SER A 140 -19.09 14.88 -8.97
C SER A 140 -20.29 13.98 -8.70
N CYS A 141 -20.44 13.55 -7.44
CA CYS A 141 -21.55 12.73 -6.98
C CYS A 141 -22.20 13.35 -5.73
N HIS A 142 -23.45 12.95 -5.46
CA HIS A 142 -24.16 13.30 -4.23
C HIS A 142 -24.18 14.81 -3.89
N VAL A 143 -24.22 15.66 -4.92
CA VAL A 143 -24.10 17.13 -4.81
C VAL A 143 -25.28 17.83 -4.11
N HIS A 144 -26.31 17.06 -3.74
CA HIS A 144 -27.54 17.55 -3.09
C HIS A 144 -27.63 17.15 -1.62
N ASP A 145 -26.62 16.52 -1.04
CA ASP A 145 -26.65 16.17 0.38
C ASP A 145 -26.75 17.41 1.27
N GLY A 146 -27.59 17.43 2.30
CA GLY A 146 -28.47 16.35 2.80
C GLY A 146 -29.67 16.89 3.61
N PHE A 147 -30.62 16.00 3.89
CA PHE A 147 -31.87 16.33 4.59
C PHE A 147 -31.88 15.77 6.01
N ILE A 148 -32.04 16.65 7.00
CA ILE A 148 -31.90 16.30 8.41
C ILE A 148 -33.01 15.36 8.86
N VAL A 149 -32.63 14.29 9.58
CA VAL A 149 -33.56 13.40 10.28
C VAL A 149 -33.26 13.34 11.78
N TYR A 150 -34.30 13.18 12.59
CA TYR A 150 -34.28 13.08 14.07
C TYR A 150 -33.85 14.34 14.84
N HIS A 151 -33.48 15.44 14.18
CA HIS A 151 -33.21 16.69 14.89
C HIS A 151 -34.50 17.27 15.53
N PRO A 152 -34.46 17.72 16.80
CA PRO A 152 -35.66 18.17 17.53
C PRO A 152 -36.46 19.28 16.83
N THR A 153 -35.78 20.20 16.13
CA THR A 153 -36.39 21.38 15.51
C THR A 153 -36.07 21.56 14.01
N LYS A 154 -35.21 20.71 13.43
CA LYS A 154 -34.68 20.88 12.06
C LYS A 154 -34.96 19.69 11.15
N THR A 155 -35.69 18.67 11.61
CA THR A 155 -36.07 17.53 10.77
C THR A 155 -36.75 18.01 9.48
N GLY A 156 -36.28 17.49 8.34
CA GLY A 156 -36.73 17.86 7.00
C GLY A 156 -36.04 19.09 6.39
N GLN A 157 -35.25 19.85 7.16
CA GLN A 157 -34.46 20.95 6.61
C GLN A 157 -33.22 20.42 5.88
N HIS A 158 -32.76 21.17 4.88
CA HIS A 158 -31.52 20.88 4.17
C HIS A 158 -30.31 21.43 4.94
N THR A 159 -29.20 20.69 4.94
CA THR A 159 -27.89 21.11 5.46
C THR A 159 -26.79 20.59 4.54
N ASP A 160 -25.76 21.39 4.27
CA ASP A 160 -24.65 20.97 3.41
C ASP A 160 -23.71 20.02 4.16
N VAL A 161 -23.74 18.74 3.79
CA VAL A 161 -22.87 17.67 4.31
C VAL A 161 -22.10 16.95 3.20
N ARG A 162 -21.88 17.65 2.07
CA ARG A 162 -21.13 17.11 0.93
C ARG A 162 -19.67 16.85 1.29
N GLY A 163 -18.97 16.02 0.51
CA GLY A 163 -17.55 15.71 0.71
C GLY A 163 -17.36 14.36 1.40
N GLY A 164 -16.18 14.14 1.98
CA GLY A 164 -15.84 12.93 2.72
C GLY A 164 -15.63 11.75 1.79
N TRP A 165 -15.77 10.54 2.33
CA TRP A 165 -15.59 9.30 1.56
C TRP A 165 -16.84 8.44 1.57
N HIS A 166 -17.10 7.76 0.46
CA HIS A 166 -17.89 6.54 0.43
C HIS A 166 -17.20 5.50 1.31
N ASP A 167 -17.95 4.87 2.21
CA ASP A 167 -17.37 4.01 3.25
C ASP A 167 -16.75 2.72 2.67
N ALA A 168 -17.41 2.16 1.66
CA ALA A 168 -16.94 1.01 0.89
C ALA A 168 -17.47 1.06 -0.57
N THR A 169 -18.03 -0.04 -1.12
CA THR A 169 -18.60 -0.04 -2.48
C THR A 169 -19.94 0.70 -2.57
N ASP A 170 -20.64 0.72 -1.44
CA ASP A 170 -21.84 1.50 -1.21
C ASP A 170 -21.48 2.99 -1.13
N TYR A 171 -22.48 3.86 -1.11
CA TYR A 171 -22.25 5.30 -1.00
C TYR A 171 -22.59 5.85 0.37
N LEU A 172 -22.75 4.98 1.36
CA LEU A 172 -22.98 5.37 2.74
C LEU A 172 -21.75 6.11 3.27
N GLN A 173 -21.97 7.02 4.22
CA GLN A 173 -20.89 7.76 4.87
C GLN A 173 -21.16 7.81 6.35
N TYR A 174 -20.21 7.35 7.16
CA TYR A 174 -20.36 7.29 8.61
C TYR A 174 -19.31 8.14 9.31
N THR A 175 -19.74 8.90 10.31
CA THR A 175 -18.83 9.68 11.16
C THR A 175 -17.89 8.75 11.91
N THR A 176 -18.40 7.61 12.38
CA THR A 176 -17.65 6.59 13.13
C THR A 176 -16.37 6.15 12.39
N THR A 177 -16.49 5.66 11.15
CA THR A 177 -15.35 5.18 10.34
C THR A 177 -14.50 6.32 9.79
N SER A 178 -15.12 7.37 9.26
CA SER A 178 -14.40 8.50 8.67
C SER A 178 -13.54 9.23 9.70
N ALA A 179 -14.03 9.44 10.92
CA ALA A 179 -13.24 10.09 11.97
C ALA A 179 -12.07 9.21 12.42
N ASN A 180 -12.24 7.90 12.53
CA ASN A 180 -11.12 7.01 12.82
C ASN A 180 -10.07 7.03 11.69
N ALA A 181 -10.50 6.98 10.42
CA ALA A 181 -9.60 7.10 9.27
C ALA A 181 -8.80 8.42 9.27
N ILE A 182 -9.48 9.55 9.50
CA ILE A 182 -8.87 10.87 9.66
C ILE A 182 -7.83 10.85 10.77
N TYR A 183 -8.19 10.33 11.94
CA TYR A 183 -7.29 10.27 13.09
C TYR A 183 -6.04 9.43 12.76
N GLN A 184 -6.20 8.23 12.20
CA GLN A 184 -5.10 7.33 11.89
C GLN A 184 -4.13 7.94 10.86
N MET A 185 -4.64 8.61 9.82
CA MET A 185 -3.80 9.32 8.86
C MET A 185 -3.04 10.49 9.51
N MET A 186 -3.70 11.28 10.37
CA MET A 186 -3.03 12.35 11.13
C MET A 186 -1.94 11.80 12.04
N PHE A 187 -2.21 10.68 12.72
CA PHE A 187 -1.24 10.01 13.56
C PHE A 187 -0.05 9.51 12.75
N ALA A 188 -0.29 8.85 11.61
CA ALA A 188 0.74 8.37 10.70
C ALA A 188 1.66 9.49 10.21
N TYR A 189 1.08 10.60 9.72
CA TYR A 189 1.85 11.76 9.26
C TYR A 189 2.68 12.39 10.38
N LEU A 190 2.12 12.55 11.59
CA LEU A 190 2.86 13.12 12.71
C LEU A 190 4.00 12.22 13.21
N GLN A 191 3.85 10.90 13.13
CA GLN A 191 4.93 9.98 13.53
C GLN A 191 6.01 9.85 12.45
N ASN A 192 5.63 9.87 11.17
CA ASN A 192 6.50 9.50 10.04
C ASN A 192 6.27 10.42 8.81
N PRO A 193 6.47 11.75 8.92
CA PRO A 193 6.19 12.66 7.80
C PRO A 193 7.05 12.37 6.56
N GLU A 194 8.24 11.77 6.74
CA GLU A 194 9.14 11.38 5.66
C GLU A 194 8.62 10.26 4.75
N ALA A 195 7.50 9.62 5.12
CA ALA A 195 6.91 8.52 4.36
C ALA A 195 5.89 8.97 3.30
N PHE A 196 5.52 10.25 3.29
CA PHE A 196 4.43 10.78 2.46
C PHE A 196 4.97 11.81 1.46
N GLY A 197 4.61 11.63 0.19
CA GLY A 197 5.03 12.48 -0.92
C GLY A 197 4.10 13.66 -1.15
N ASP A 198 4.37 14.42 -2.21
CA ASP A 198 3.55 15.53 -2.74
C ASP A 198 3.52 15.34 -4.26
N ALA A 199 2.65 14.41 -4.70
CA ALA A 199 2.50 14.02 -6.10
C ALA A 199 1.14 14.43 -6.68
N TYR A 200 0.19 14.83 -5.83
CA TYR A 200 -1.15 15.24 -6.21
C TYR A 200 -1.50 16.61 -5.63
N ASP A 201 -2.38 17.33 -6.32
CA ASP A 201 -2.95 18.56 -5.78
C ASP A 201 -4.05 18.24 -4.76
N ALA A 202 -4.55 19.28 -4.06
CA ALA A 202 -5.59 19.12 -3.06
C ALA A 202 -6.90 18.52 -3.61
N ALA A 203 -7.18 18.70 -4.91
CA ALA A 203 -8.34 18.10 -5.57
C ALA A 203 -8.10 16.63 -5.97
N GLY A 204 -6.85 16.15 -5.89
CA GLY A 204 -6.42 14.79 -6.21
C GLY A 204 -5.96 14.60 -7.66
N HIS A 205 -5.67 15.68 -8.41
CA HIS A 205 -5.08 15.57 -9.74
C HIS A 205 -3.57 15.37 -9.67
N PRO A 206 -2.95 14.67 -10.65
CA PRO A 206 -1.50 14.57 -10.70
C PRO A 206 -0.82 15.95 -10.79
N GLY A 207 0.12 16.22 -9.89
CA GLY A 207 0.88 17.46 -9.82
C GLY A 207 1.02 17.97 -8.39
N ALA A 208 2.27 18.21 -7.96
CA ALA A 208 2.57 18.70 -6.62
C ALA A 208 1.97 20.09 -6.34
N ASN A 209 1.51 20.34 -5.11
CA ASN A 209 1.02 21.65 -4.66
C ASN A 209 1.81 22.25 -3.47
N GLY A 210 2.86 21.56 -3.00
CA GLY A 210 3.66 21.97 -1.85
C GLY A 210 3.12 21.44 -0.51
N ILE A 211 2.10 20.58 -0.52
CA ILE A 211 1.46 19.98 0.65
C ILE A 211 1.57 18.46 0.50
N PRO A 212 2.01 17.72 1.54
CA PRO A 212 2.04 16.26 1.44
C PRO A 212 0.66 15.68 1.13
N ASP A 213 0.57 14.71 0.23
CA ASP A 213 -0.70 14.15 -0.29
C ASP A 213 -1.60 13.64 0.85
N ILE A 214 -1.00 13.06 1.90
CA ILE A 214 -1.75 12.63 3.09
C ILE A 214 -2.40 13.79 3.83
N VAL A 215 -1.78 14.97 3.88
CA VAL A 215 -2.31 16.16 4.55
C VAL A 215 -3.50 16.72 3.78
N ASP A 216 -3.45 16.68 2.45
CA ASP A 216 -4.60 17.03 1.62
C ASP A 216 -5.76 16.04 1.78
N GLU A 217 -5.49 14.75 1.90
CA GLU A 217 -6.52 13.74 2.18
C GLU A 217 -7.10 13.91 3.60
N ILE A 218 -6.27 14.21 4.60
CA ILE A 218 -6.71 14.58 5.97
C ILE A 218 -7.62 15.81 5.92
N LYS A 219 -7.23 16.84 5.16
CA LYS A 219 -8.02 18.07 4.99
C LYS A 219 -9.38 17.77 4.36
N TRP A 220 -9.43 16.90 3.34
CA TRP A 220 -10.66 16.47 2.70
C TRP A 220 -11.64 15.82 3.70
N GLY A 221 -11.14 14.90 4.53
CA GLY A 221 -11.94 14.27 5.59
C GLY A 221 -12.39 15.27 6.66
N LEU A 222 -11.49 16.14 7.12
CA LEU A 222 -11.82 17.15 8.13
C LEU A 222 -12.82 18.20 7.63
N ASP A 223 -12.81 18.55 6.34
CA ASP A 223 -13.82 19.42 5.74
C ASP A 223 -15.22 18.82 5.86
N TRP A 224 -15.34 17.53 5.56
CA TRP A 224 -16.59 16.81 5.73
C TRP A 224 -16.99 16.67 7.19
N LEU A 225 -16.06 16.29 8.07
CA LEU A 225 -16.33 16.21 9.51
C LEU A 225 -16.76 17.57 10.07
N ASN A 226 -16.16 18.67 9.63
CA ASN A 226 -16.55 20.02 10.03
C ASN A 226 -18.01 20.35 9.63
N ARG A 227 -18.43 19.92 8.42
CA ARG A 227 -19.83 20.03 7.94
C ARG A 227 -20.80 19.14 8.73
N MET A 228 -20.33 17.99 9.21
CA MET A 228 -21.09 17.10 10.10
C MET A 228 -21.22 17.63 11.54
N ASN A 229 -20.61 18.77 11.85
CA ASN A 229 -20.82 19.52 13.09
C ASN A 229 -21.10 21.02 12.81
N PRO A 230 -22.21 21.41 12.16
CA PRO A 230 -22.39 22.78 11.63
C PRO A 230 -22.57 23.85 12.72
N ALA A 231 -22.93 23.45 13.94
CA ALA A 231 -23.10 24.34 15.09
C ALA A 231 -22.73 23.64 16.40
N GLN A 232 -22.49 24.42 17.45
CA GLN A 232 -22.29 23.87 18.80
C GLN A 232 -23.48 23.00 19.21
N GLY A 233 -23.21 21.79 19.68
CA GLY A 233 -24.26 20.84 20.09
C GLY A 233 -24.94 20.09 18.93
N GLU A 234 -24.59 20.39 17.68
CA GLU A 234 -25.20 19.76 16.51
C GLU A 234 -24.23 18.78 15.85
N LEU A 235 -24.39 17.49 16.13
CA LEU A 235 -23.55 16.40 15.61
C LEU A 235 -24.38 15.48 14.72
N TYR A 236 -23.81 15.03 13.61
CA TYR A 236 -24.42 14.05 12.71
C TYR A 236 -23.61 12.76 12.66
N ASN A 237 -24.30 11.62 12.61
CA ASN A 237 -23.67 10.28 12.70
C ASN A 237 -23.45 9.60 11.35
N GLN A 238 -24.33 9.85 10.38
CA GLN A 238 -24.22 9.26 9.04
C GLN A 238 -24.96 10.08 7.98
N VAL A 239 -24.58 9.89 6.72
CA VAL A 239 -25.32 10.28 5.53
C VAL A 239 -25.81 9.03 4.81
N ALA A 240 -27.07 9.06 4.36
CA ALA A 240 -27.79 7.95 3.75
C ALA A 240 -28.04 6.76 4.71
N ASP A 241 -28.65 5.70 4.17
CA ASP A 241 -28.96 4.44 4.85
C ASP A 241 -29.07 3.31 3.80
N ASP A 242 -29.27 2.09 4.27
CA ASP A 242 -29.32 0.84 3.47
C ASP A 242 -30.33 0.81 2.31
N ARG A 243 -31.15 1.84 2.13
CA ARG A 243 -31.81 2.10 0.83
C ARG A 243 -30.81 2.25 -0.32
N ASP A 244 -29.57 2.65 -0.04
CA ASP A 244 -28.45 2.75 -0.97
C ASP A 244 -28.10 1.42 -1.66
N HIS A 245 -28.43 0.28 -1.05
CA HIS A 245 -28.17 -1.05 -1.60
C HIS A 245 -29.16 -1.39 -2.74
N ALA A 246 -29.19 -0.54 -3.76
CA ALA A 246 -30.07 -0.61 -4.94
C ALA A 246 -29.33 -1.16 -6.19
N GLY A 247 -28.23 -1.88 -5.98
CA GLY A 247 -27.37 -2.45 -7.01
C GLY A 247 -26.09 -1.66 -7.25
N MET A 248 -25.10 -2.34 -7.83
CA MET A 248 -23.79 -1.74 -8.18
C MET A 248 -23.97 -0.72 -9.29
N ARG A 249 -23.45 0.48 -9.08
CA ARG A 249 -23.57 1.61 -10.02
C ARG A 249 -22.33 2.48 -9.94
N LEU A 250 -22.27 3.58 -10.69
CA LEU A 250 -21.26 4.62 -10.43
C LEU A 250 -21.88 5.69 -9.54
N PRO A 251 -21.11 6.34 -8.65
CA PRO A 251 -21.66 7.29 -7.69
C PRO A 251 -22.33 8.51 -8.36
N GLY A 252 -21.78 9.00 -9.48
CA GLY A 252 -22.42 10.05 -10.29
C GLY A 252 -23.71 9.61 -11.00
N LYS A 253 -24.00 8.30 -11.05
CA LYS A 253 -25.24 7.71 -11.60
C LYS A 253 -26.20 7.25 -10.52
N ASP A 254 -25.90 7.55 -9.26
CA ASP A 254 -26.78 7.20 -8.15
C ASP A 254 -28.06 8.04 -8.20
N SER A 255 -29.20 7.36 -8.30
CA SER A 255 -30.53 7.99 -8.34
C SER A 255 -31.51 7.39 -7.34
N VAL A 256 -30.99 6.75 -6.27
CA VAL A 256 -31.81 6.23 -5.17
C VAL A 256 -32.66 7.35 -4.59
N ASP A 257 -33.94 7.04 -4.33
CA ASP A 257 -34.90 7.97 -3.74
C ASP A 257 -35.10 7.64 -2.26
N TYR A 258 -34.73 8.58 -1.40
CA TYR A 258 -34.88 8.48 0.05
C TYR A 258 -36.17 9.15 0.56
N GLY A 259 -37.07 9.57 -0.34
CA GLY A 259 -38.29 10.31 -0.04
C GLY A 259 -38.23 11.80 -0.40
N TYR A 260 -37.18 12.22 -1.10
CA TYR A 260 -36.95 13.61 -1.52
C TYR A 260 -36.99 13.78 -3.06
N GLY A 261 -37.25 12.68 -3.79
CA GLY A 261 -37.15 12.62 -5.24
C GLY A 261 -35.86 11.94 -5.69
N ARG A 262 -35.90 11.31 -6.86
CA ARG A 262 -34.78 10.54 -7.44
C ARG A 262 -33.51 11.39 -7.54
N GLY A 263 -32.46 10.99 -6.83
CA GLY A 263 -31.16 11.68 -6.82
C GLY A 263 -31.21 13.12 -6.27
N GLN A 264 -32.29 13.51 -5.57
CA GLN A 264 -32.48 14.89 -5.08
C GLN A 264 -31.92 15.14 -3.68
N GLY A 265 -31.26 14.14 -3.07
CA GLY A 265 -30.60 14.28 -1.77
C GLY A 265 -30.78 13.05 -0.89
N ARG A 266 -29.96 12.97 0.15
CA ARG A 266 -29.89 11.82 1.07
C ARG A 266 -30.17 12.27 2.51
N PRO A 267 -30.71 11.40 3.38
CA PRO A 267 -30.94 11.74 4.78
C PRO A 267 -29.60 11.91 5.51
N VAL A 268 -29.54 12.82 6.48
CA VAL A 268 -28.41 12.96 7.41
C VAL A 268 -28.90 12.84 8.84
N TYR A 269 -28.36 11.87 9.57
CA TYR A 269 -28.90 11.43 10.85
C TYR A 269 -28.27 12.19 12.00
N PHE A 270 -29.10 12.96 12.70
CA PHE A 270 -28.68 13.70 13.88
C PHE A 270 -28.35 12.74 15.04
N CYS A 271 -27.29 13.04 15.81
CA CYS A 271 -26.97 12.35 17.06
C CYS A 271 -27.96 12.76 18.16
N SER A 272 -29.14 12.13 18.19
CA SER A 272 -30.18 12.42 19.20
C SER A 272 -29.74 12.00 20.62
N GLY A 273 -28.95 10.94 20.73
CA GLY A 273 -28.69 10.21 21.98
C GLY A 273 -29.78 9.18 22.31
N GLU A 274 -30.72 8.95 21.40
CA GLU A 274 -31.89 8.09 21.59
C GLU A 274 -31.99 7.03 20.48
N PRO A 275 -32.60 5.85 20.74
CA PRO A 275 -32.78 4.80 19.75
C PRO A 275 -33.42 5.24 18.42
N GLN A 276 -32.71 5.00 17.31
CA GLN A 276 -33.15 5.31 15.94
C GLN A 276 -33.58 4.06 15.18
N VAL A 277 -34.17 4.22 13.99
CA VAL A 277 -34.71 3.09 13.20
C VAL A 277 -33.62 2.08 12.81
N ARG A 278 -33.96 0.79 12.90
CA ARG A 278 -33.13 -0.37 12.51
C ARG A 278 -34.02 -1.39 11.80
N GLY A 279 -34.34 -1.15 10.53
CA GLY A 279 -35.33 -1.94 9.80
C GLY A 279 -36.70 -1.91 10.49
N LYS A 280 -37.16 -3.07 10.98
CA LYS A 280 -38.40 -3.19 11.77
C LYS A 280 -38.22 -2.92 13.27
N PHE A 281 -36.99 -2.68 13.71
CA PHE A 281 -36.61 -2.51 15.11
C PHE A 281 -36.02 -1.11 15.36
N LYS A 282 -35.47 -0.90 16.55
CA LYS A 282 -34.65 0.25 16.92
C LYS A 282 -33.21 -0.18 17.17
N ASN A 283 -32.26 0.72 16.91
CA ASN A 283 -30.87 0.53 17.33
C ASN A 283 -30.73 0.69 18.86
N ALA A 284 -29.56 0.41 19.40
CA ALA A 284 -29.27 0.45 20.83
C ALA A 284 -28.49 1.72 21.25
N THR A 285 -28.73 2.83 20.56
CA THR A 285 -28.17 4.14 20.95
C THR A 285 -28.61 4.52 22.36
N THR A 286 -27.67 4.94 23.20
CA THR A 286 -27.96 5.44 24.56
C THR A 286 -27.32 6.80 24.86
N GLY A 287 -26.49 7.32 23.94
CA GLY A 287 -25.84 8.61 24.10
C GLY A 287 -25.22 9.10 22.80
N VAL A 288 -24.36 10.12 22.91
CA VAL A 288 -23.63 10.70 21.77
C VAL A 288 -22.12 10.64 21.95
N ALA A 289 -21.65 10.05 23.06
CA ALA A 289 -20.27 10.14 23.49
C ALA A 289 -19.28 9.48 22.53
N SER A 290 -19.63 8.34 21.92
CA SER A 290 -18.74 7.68 20.95
C SER A 290 -18.47 8.57 19.72
N THR A 291 -19.50 9.22 19.19
CA THR A 291 -19.35 10.18 18.08
C THR A 291 -18.69 11.48 18.54
N ALA A 292 -19.06 12.01 19.70
CA ALA A 292 -18.53 13.26 20.24
C ALA A 292 -17.02 13.19 20.53
N GLY A 293 -16.53 12.07 21.10
CA GLY A 293 -15.10 11.84 21.33
C GLY A 293 -14.29 11.80 20.03
N LYS A 294 -14.85 11.22 18.96
CA LYS A 294 -14.26 11.22 17.61
C LYS A 294 -14.17 12.62 17.01
N PHE A 295 -15.22 13.44 17.11
CA PHE A 295 -15.17 14.85 16.73
C PHE A 295 -14.09 15.61 17.50
N ALA A 296 -14.07 15.48 18.83
CA ALA A 296 -13.15 16.18 19.70
C ALA A 296 -11.68 15.83 19.39
N SER A 297 -11.37 14.55 19.29
CA SER A 297 -10.01 14.06 18.98
C SER A 297 -9.56 14.49 17.59
N CYS A 298 -10.42 14.38 16.57
CA CYS A 298 -10.09 14.79 15.21
C CYS A 298 -9.90 16.30 15.08
N PHE A 299 -10.76 17.12 15.71
CA PHE A 299 -10.64 18.57 15.65
C PHE A 299 -9.41 19.08 16.42
N ALA A 300 -9.12 18.53 17.60
CA ALA A 300 -7.94 18.91 18.39
C ALA A 300 -6.63 18.55 17.66
N LEU A 301 -6.51 17.32 17.16
CA LEU A 301 -5.32 16.88 16.43
C LEU A 301 -5.22 17.52 15.04
N GLY A 302 -6.35 17.67 14.34
CA GLY A 302 -6.45 18.29 13.03
C GLY A 302 -6.00 19.74 13.04
N ALA A 303 -6.38 20.51 14.06
CA ALA A 303 -5.89 21.88 14.22
C ALA A 303 -4.36 21.94 14.30
N LYS A 304 -3.72 20.95 14.93
CA LYS A 304 -2.26 20.87 15.00
C LYS A 304 -1.65 20.51 13.64
N VAL A 305 -2.18 19.49 12.96
CA VAL A 305 -1.65 19.01 11.68
C VAL A 305 -1.79 20.07 10.59
N LEU A 306 -2.94 20.74 10.53
CA LEU A 306 -3.26 21.68 9.45
C LEU A 306 -2.74 23.09 9.69
N LYS A 307 -2.19 23.41 10.87
CA LYS A 307 -1.79 24.78 11.24
C LYS A 307 -0.89 25.46 10.21
N ASP A 308 0.08 24.72 9.67
CA ASP A 308 1.10 25.27 8.78
C ASP A 308 0.64 25.33 7.31
N PHE A 309 -0.46 24.65 6.97
CA PHE A 309 -0.98 24.50 5.60
C PHE A 309 -2.31 25.24 5.38
N TYR A 310 -3.20 25.21 6.38
CA TYR A 310 -4.56 25.73 6.35
C TYR A 310 -4.90 26.43 7.70
N PRO A 311 -4.24 27.55 8.04
CA PRO A 311 -4.30 28.15 9.39
C PRO A 311 -5.71 28.59 9.82
N ASP A 312 -6.51 29.17 8.92
CA ASP A 312 -7.87 29.65 9.24
C ASP A 312 -8.79 28.47 9.59
N PHE A 313 -8.73 27.41 8.78
CA PHE A 313 -9.49 26.19 9.02
C PHE A 313 -9.03 25.47 10.29
N ALA A 314 -7.72 25.42 10.53
CA ALA A 314 -7.16 24.88 11.77
C ALA A 314 -7.69 25.62 13.01
N GLN A 315 -7.80 26.95 12.95
CA GLN A 315 -8.38 27.76 14.03
C GLN A 315 -9.88 27.47 14.21
N GLU A 316 -10.63 27.33 13.12
CA GLU A 316 -12.06 27.00 13.16
C GLU A 316 -12.31 25.68 13.90
N ILE A 317 -11.68 24.59 13.48
CA ILE A 317 -11.90 23.27 14.09
C ILE A 317 -11.35 23.22 15.53
N ALA A 318 -10.26 23.94 15.84
CA ALA A 318 -9.76 24.05 17.21
C ALA A 318 -10.82 24.60 18.17
N SER A 319 -11.60 25.60 17.72
CA SER A 319 -12.66 26.21 18.53
C SER A 319 -13.87 25.28 18.79
N LYS A 320 -13.97 24.18 18.02
CA LYS A 320 -15.08 23.22 18.08
C LYS A 320 -14.73 21.98 18.91
N ALA A 321 -13.45 21.68 19.10
CA ALA A 321 -12.98 20.45 19.74
C ALA A 321 -13.55 20.24 21.15
N ASP A 322 -13.38 21.20 22.06
CA ASP A 322 -13.93 21.09 23.42
C ASP A 322 -15.46 21.09 23.41
N ASN A 323 -16.08 21.91 22.56
CA ASN A 323 -17.53 21.96 22.43
C ASN A 323 -18.13 20.59 22.06
N ALA A 324 -17.53 19.87 21.11
CA ALA A 324 -17.94 18.51 20.77
C ALA A 324 -17.74 17.55 21.96
N TYR A 325 -16.59 17.62 22.63
CA TYR A 325 -16.28 16.79 23.79
C TYR A 325 -17.30 16.96 24.93
N GLN A 326 -17.70 18.20 25.21
CA GLN A 326 -18.70 18.49 26.25
C GLN A 326 -20.07 17.87 25.94
N GLU A 327 -20.44 17.65 24.67
CA GLU A 327 -21.68 16.93 24.33
C GLU A 327 -21.62 15.46 24.75
N GLY A 328 -20.45 14.82 24.59
CA GLY A 328 -20.22 13.45 25.07
C GLY A 328 -20.31 13.34 26.59
N ILE A 329 -19.82 14.34 27.33
CA ILE A 329 -19.98 14.42 28.79
C ILE A 329 -21.47 14.54 29.16
N LYS A 330 -22.22 15.40 28.46
CA LYS A 330 -23.65 15.64 28.76
C LYS A 330 -24.53 14.43 28.47
N LYS A 331 -24.20 13.65 27.43
CA LYS A 331 -24.99 12.50 26.96
C LYS A 331 -24.09 11.26 26.81
N PRO A 332 -23.66 10.64 27.91
CA PRO A 332 -22.79 9.46 27.89
C PRO A 332 -23.48 8.27 27.22
N GLY A 333 -22.74 7.51 26.42
CA GLY A 333 -23.25 6.32 25.72
C GLY A 333 -22.88 6.29 24.23
N PRO A 334 -22.93 5.12 23.59
CA PRO A 334 -22.68 4.97 22.16
C PRO A 334 -23.82 5.56 21.32
N CYS A 335 -23.46 6.06 20.14
CA CYS A 335 -24.38 6.46 19.08
C CYS A 335 -24.28 5.51 17.89
N GLN A 336 -25.27 4.62 17.75
CA GLN A 336 -25.30 3.65 16.66
C GLN A 336 -25.83 4.27 15.37
N THR A 337 -25.43 3.69 14.25
CA THR A 337 -26.00 4.01 12.93
C THR A 337 -27.44 3.50 12.83
N ALA A 338 -28.16 4.00 11.82
CA ALA A 338 -29.55 3.69 11.54
C ALA A 338 -29.71 3.01 10.18
N SER A 339 -30.75 2.19 10.05
CA SER A 339 -31.12 1.49 8.81
C SER A 339 -32.63 1.46 8.62
N VAL A 340 -33.10 1.38 7.37
CA VAL A 340 -34.53 1.44 7.02
C VAL A 340 -35.05 0.10 6.49
N LYS A 341 -34.26 -0.64 5.70
CA LYS A 341 -34.74 -1.88 5.03
C LYS A 341 -34.33 -3.16 5.76
N SER A 342 -33.19 -3.16 6.43
CA SER A 342 -32.52 -4.35 6.97
C SER A 342 -32.12 -4.14 8.45
N PRO A 343 -31.79 -5.22 9.18
CA PRO A 343 -31.32 -5.09 10.55
C PRO A 343 -29.82 -4.76 10.67
N TYR A 344 -29.10 -4.55 9.56
CA TYR A 344 -27.66 -4.30 9.58
C TYR A 344 -27.37 -2.81 9.81
N ILE A 345 -26.45 -2.55 10.73
CA ILE A 345 -25.96 -1.23 11.14
C ILE A 345 -24.54 -1.41 11.69
N TYR A 346 -23.77 -0.33 11.82
CA TYR A 346 -22.61 -0.26 12.72
C TYR A 346 -23.10 -0.19 14.16
N GLU A 347 -22.88 -1.28 14.90
CA GLU A 347 -23.43 -1.57 16.23
C GLU A 347 -22.50 -1.15 17.37
N GLU A 348 -21.71 -0.10 17.19
CA GLU A 348 -20.82 0.44 18.23
C GLU A 348 -21.53 0.46 19.60
N ASP A 349 -20.95 -0.25 20.57
CA ASP A 349 -21.46 -0.34 21.94
C ASP A 349 -20.48 0.18 23.00
N ASN A 350 -19.26 0.52 22.56
CA ASN A 350 -18.26 1.24 23.33
C ASN A 350 -18.30 2.75 23.03
N TRP A 351 -17.82 3.54 23.97
CA TRP A 351 -17.69 4.99 23.83
C TRP A 351 -16.58 5.58 24.71
N VAL A 352 -16.04 4.80 25.65
CA VAL A 352 -15.08 5.32 26.61
C VAL A 352 -13.69 5.45 25.99
N ASP A 353 -13.32 4.59 25.04
CA ASP A 353 -12.16 4.75 24.16
C ASP A 353 -12.18 6.08 23.40
N ASP A 354 -13.31 6.43 22.79
CA ASP A 354 -13.44 7.68 22.05
C ASP A 354 -13.31 8.90 22.95
N MET A 355 -13.95 8.85 24.13
CA MET A 355 -13.86 9.93 25.10
C MET A 355 -12.49 10.01 25.76
N GLU A 356 -11.80 8.88 25.96
CA GLU A 356 -10.41 8.84 26.40
C GLU A 356 -9.50 9.52 25.37
N LEU A 357 -9.63 9.17 24.09
CA LEU A 357 -8.83 9.74 23.03
C LEU A 357 -9.11 11.25 22.85
N GLY A 358 -10.38 11.64 22.86
CA GLY A 358 -10.80 13.05 22.83
C GLY A 358 -10.21 13.85 23.98
N ALA A 359 -10.26 13.30 25.20
CA ALA A 359 -9.65 13.90 26.38
C ALA A 359 -8.12 14.03 26.25
N MET A 360 -7.44 12.99 25.77
CA MET A 360 -5.98 13.05 25.60
C MET A 360 -5.55 14.09 24.56
N GLU A 361 -6.27 14.22 23.44
CA GLU A 361 -5.93 15.25 22.45
C GLU A 361 -6.25 16.66 22.95
N LEU A 362 -7.33 16.85 23.72
CA LEU A 362 -7.61 18.13 24.40
C LEU A 362 -6.56 18.46 25.45
N PHE A 363 -6.10 17.49 26.24
CA PHE A 363 -4.98 17.67 27.18
C PHE A 363 -3.72 18.13 26.43
N LYS A 364 -3.37 17.47 25.33
CA LYS A 364 -2.20 17.84 24.51
C LYS A 364 -2.33 19.23 23.88
N ALA A 365 -3.54 19.64 23.51
CA ALA A 365 -3.81 20.93 22.90
C ALA A 365 -3.83 22.09 23.91
N THR A 366 -4.34 21.85 25.12
CA THR A 366 -4.61 22.91 26.12
C THR A 366 -3.67 22.93 27.32
N GLY A 367 -3.08 21.77 27.66
CA GLY A 367 -2.33 21.57 28.90
C GLY A 367 -3.21 21.49 30.16
N ASP A 368 -4.54 21.50 30.04
CA ASP A 368 -5.46 21.48 31.18
C ASP A 368 -5.53 20.07 31.79
N PRO A 369 -5.06 19.88 33.05
CA PRO A 369 -4.95 18.56 33.67
C PRO A 369 -6.29 17.83 33.84
N LYS A 370 -7.43 18.54 33.82
CA LYS A 370 -8.75 17.92 33.93
C LYS A 370 -8.99 16.87 32.84
N TYR A 371 -8.49 17.12 31.63
CA TYR A 371 -8.67 16.20 30.51
C TYR A 371 -7.79 14.95 30.67
N LEU A 372 -6.60 15.07 31.24
CA LEU A 372 -5.78 13.90 31.58
C LEU A 372 -6.47 13.04 32.65
N GLU A 373 -7.06 13.66 33.67
CA GLU A 373 -7.83 12.95 34.70
C GLU A 373 -9.03 12.20 34.10
N GLN A 374 -9.77 12.86 33.21
CA GLN A 374 -10.88 12.25 32.48
C GLN A 374 -10.43 11.11 31.57
N ALA A 375 -9.33 11.27 30.83
CA ALA A 375 -8.76 10.21 30.00
C ALA A 375 -8.43 8.97 30.85
N VAL A 376 -7.78 9.17 32.00
CA VAL A 376 -7.45 8.08 32.92
C VAL A 376 -8.72 7.39 33.45
N GLU A 377 -9.78 8.15 33.76
CA GLU A 377 -11.07 7.59 34.18
C GLU A 377 -11.69 6.71 33.08
N TYR A 378 -11.77 7.23 31.85
CA TYR A 378 -12.35 6.50 30.73
C TYR A 378 -11.55 5.24 30.38
N GLY A 379 -10.22 5.33 30.32
CA GLY A 379 -9.38 4.16 30.02
C GLY A 379 -9.43 3.07 31.08
N ARG A 380 -9.72 3.42 32.34
CA ARG A 380 -9.98 2.43 33.41
C ARG A 380 -11.31 1.70 33.25
N ARG A 381 -12.26 2.25 32.48
CA ARG A 381 -13.55 1.61 32.19
C ARG A 381 -13.46 0.59 31.07
N GLU A 382 -12.46 0.72 30.19
CA GLU A 382 -12.11 -0.29 29.18
C GLU A 382 -10.61 -0.61 29.21
N PRO A 383 -10.13 -1.37 30.22
CA PRO A 383 -8.73 -1.76 30.28
C PRO A 383 -8.26 -2.60 29.08
N VAL A 384 -9.18 -3.29 28.39
CA VAL A 384 -8.88 -4.13 27.23
C VAL A 384 -10.04 -4.05 26.26
N THR A 385 -9.74 -3.77 24.99
CA THR A 385 -10.74 -3.80 23.92
C THR A 385 -11.33 -5.21 23.78
N PRO A 386 -12.66 -5.39 23.95
CA PRO A 386 -13.23 -6.71 24.25
C PRO A 386 -13.03 -7.79 23.19
N TRP A 387 -12.89 -7.42 21.91
CA TRP A 387 -12.70 -8.38 20.83
C TRP A 387 -11.38 -9.15 20.93
N MET A 388 -10.36 -8.59 21.61
CA MET A 388 -9.03 -9.18 21.73
C MET A 388 -9.07 -10.42 22.64
N GLY A 389 -9.38 -11.56 22.02
CA GLY A 389 -9.63 -12.85 22.68
C GLY A 389 -11.02 -13.44 22.40
N ALA A 390 -11.95 -12.66 21.84
CA ALA A 390 -13.30 -13.12 21.51
C ALA A 390 -13.34 -13.96 20.22
N ASP A 391 -14.37 -14.80 20.06
CA ASP A 391 -14.65 -15.61 18.86
C ASP A 391 -15.80 -15.05 18.01
N SER A 392 -16.53 -14.05 18.51
CA SER A 392 -17.63 -13.43 17.79
C SER A 392 -17.79 -11.98 18.22
N ALA A 393 -18.33 -11.17 17.32
CA ALA A 393 -18.79 -9.81 17.59
C ALA A 393 -19.96 -9.50 16.66
N ARG A 394 -20.78 -8.52 17.05
CA ARG A 394 -21.69 -7.87 16.08
C ARG A 394 -20.89 -6.91 15.19
N HIS A 395 -21.48 -6.52 14.07
CA HIS A 395 -20.80 -5.67 13.09
C HIS A 395 -20.42 -4.32 13.72
N TYR A 396 -19.13 -3.97 13.73
CA TYR A 396 -18.58 -2.77 14.37
C TYR A 396 -18.85 -2.62 15.88
N GLN A 397 -19.17 -3.72 16.59
CA GLN A 397 -19.56 -3.66 18.00
C GLN A 397 -18.55 -2.92 18.90
N TRP A 398 -17.26 -3.23 18.73
CA TRP A 398 -16.15 -2.71 19.55
C TRP A 398 -15.21 -1.84 18.73
N TYR A 399 -15.78 -0.99 17.88
CA TYR A 399 -15.05 0.00 17.09
C TYR A 399 -14.52 1.14 18.00
N PRO A 400 -13.34 1.76 17.74
CA PRO A 400 -12.43 1.70 16.58
C PRO A 400 -11.43 0.52 16.55
N PHE A 401 -11.77 -0.61 17.17
CA PHE A 401 -10.98 -1.85 17.21
C PHE A 401 -9.62 -1.76 17.93
N MET A 402 -9.16 -0.57 18.30
CA MET A 402 -8.11 -0.39 19.30
C MET A 402 -8.30 0.93 20.04
N ASN A 403 -8.04 0.93 21.34
CA ASN A 403 -8.06 2.14 22.15
C ASN A 403 -6.66 2.82 22.11
N MET A 404 -6.56 3.89 21.31
CA MET A 404 -5.32 4.68 21.20
C MET A 404 -5.10 5.65 22.36
N GLY A 405 -6.14 5.91 23.15
CA GLY A 405 -6.05 6.65 24.41
C GLY A 405 -5.02 6.01 25.34
N HIS A 406 -5.02 4.66 25.42
CA HIS A 406 -4.08 3.94 26.28
C HIS A 406 -2.61 4.28 25.99
N TYR A 407 -2.25 4.35 24.71
CA TYR A 407 -0.90 4.73 24.30
C TYR A 407 -0.55 6.16 24.74
N TRP A 408 -1.47 7.10 24.58
CA TRP A 408 -1.23 8.49 24.95
C TRP A 408 -1.18 8.70 26.45
N VAL A 409 -2.05 8.07 27.24
CA VAL A 409 -1.96 8.12 28.70
C VAL A 409 -0.61 7.55 29.16
N ALA A 410 -0.20 6.42 28.59
CA ALA A 410 1.10 5.82 28.91
C ALA A 410 2.28 6.74 28.57
N LYS A 411 2.20 7.46 27.46
CA LYS A 411 3.27 8.34 26.96
C LYS A 411 3.31 9.72 27.61
N ALA A 412 2.15 10.27 27.97
CA ALA A 412 2.01 11.69 28.34
C ALA A 412 1.69 11.95 29.82
N SER A 413 1.40 10.92 30.62
CA SER A 413 0.99 11.11 32.03
C SER A 413 2.07 11.68 32.95
N GLY A 414 3.36 11.57 32.59
CA GLY A 414 4.48 11.97 33.47
C GLY A 414 4.55 11.20 34.80
N ASN A 415 3.76 10.14 34.95
CA ASN A 415 3.61 9.35 36.17
C ASN A 415 3.89 7.88 35.85
N GLU A 416 4.97 7.33 36.42
CA GLU A 416 5.42 5.96 36.13
C GLU A 416 4.35 4.91 36.44
N ARG A 417 3.59 5.08 37.53
CA ARG A 417 2.53 4.15 37.90
C ARG A 417 1.39 4.13 36.88
N LEU A 418 0.97 5.30 36.41
CA LEU A 418 -0.04 5.40 35.34
C LEU A 418 0.51 4.86 34.03
N ARG A 419 1.74 5.20 33.67
CA ARG A 419 2.43 4.64 32.50
C ARG A 419 2.40 3.11 32.50
N ASP A 420 2.79 2.49 33.61
CA ASP A 420 2.84 1.04 33.73
C ASP A 420 1.44 0.40 33.73
N GLU A 421 0.42 1.08 34.27
CA GLU A 421 -0.99 0.65 34.21
C GLU A 421 -1.47 0.54 32.76
N PHE A 422 -1.26 1.58 31.97
CA PHE A 422 -1.73 1.63 30.60
C PHE A 422 -0.87 0.80 29.63
N ILE A 423 0.42 0.59 29.93
CA ILE A 423 1.23 -0.43 29.25
C ILE A 423 0.67 -1.84 29.49
N ARG A 424 0.20 -2.16 30.72
CA ARG A 424 -0.44 -3.46 31.00
C ARG A 424 -1.75 -3.62 30.21
N ASN A 425 -2.56 -2.56 30.10
CA ASN A 425 -3.80 -2.56 29.31
C ASN A 425 -3.54 -2.95 27.84
N LEU A 426 -2.58 -2.27 27.20
CA LEU A 426 -2.14 -2.60 25.83
C LEU A 426 -1.66 -4.06 25.71
N ARG A 427 -0.82 -4.49 26.66
CA ARG A 427 -0.25 -5.85 26.67
C ARG A 427 -1.32 -6.93 26.82
N THR A 428 -2.33 -6.74 27.67
CA THR A 428 -3.32 -7.77 27.94
C THR A 428 -4.14 -8.13 26.69
N GLY A 429 -4.51 -7.14 25.86
CA GLY A 429 -5.17 -7.41 24.58
C GLY A 429 -4.27 -8.19 23.59
N ILE A 430 -3.00 -7.79 23.49
CA ILE A 430 -2.00 -8.49 22.67
C ILE A 430 -1.83 -9.93 23.14
N GLN A 431 -1.69 -10.14 24.46
CA GLN A 431 -1.50 -11.46 25.05
C GLN A 431 -2.68 -12.40 24.74
N ARG A 432 -3.92 -11.95 24.94
CA ARG A 432 -5.12 -12.76 24.65
C ARG A 432 -5.20 -13.17 23.19
N THR A 433 -4.84 -12.27 22.29
CA THR A 433 -4.78 -12.55 20.85
C THR A 433 -3.66 -13.53 20.53
N TYR A 434 -2.49 -13.37 21.16
CA TYR A 434 -1.35 -14.26 21.02
C TYR A 434 -1.65 -15.69 21.49
N GLU A 435 -2.32 -15.84 22.63
CA GLU A 435 -2.75 -17.15 23.16
C GLU A 435 -3.65 -17.92 22.16
N LYS A 436 -4.44 -17.21 21.35
CA LYS A 436 -5.22 -17.81 20.25
C LYS A 436 -4.36 -18.08 19.01
N ALA A 437 -3.35 -17.24 18.76
CA ALA A 437 -2.49 -17.33 17.60
C ALA A 437 -1.54 -18.54 17.63
N VAL A 438 -1.02 -18.94 18.80
CA VAL A 438 0.07 -19.95 18.92
C VAL A 438 -0.27 -21.32 18.32
N GLY A 439 -1.54 -21.67 18.20
CA GLY A 439 -2.00 -22.91 17.55
C GLY A 439 -2.04 -22.84 16.02
N SER A 440 -2.06 -21.63 15.45
CA SER A 440 -2.15 -21.41 14.00
C SER A 440 -0.76 -21.47 13.34
N PRO A 441 -0.59 -22.18 12.20
CA PRO A 441 0.63 -22.11 11.39
C PRO A 441 1.01 -20.67 11.00
N PHE A 442 0.03 -19.78 10.93
CA PHE A 442 0.19 -18.39 10.53
C PHE A 442 0.32 -17.41 11.70
N LEU A 443 0.30 -17.86 12.97
CA LEU A 443 0.25 -16.97 14.14
C LEU A 443 -0.82 -15.86 14.02
N HIS A 444 -1.95 -16.20 13.39
CA HIS A 444 -3.07 -15.28 13.19
C HIS A 444 -4.17 -15.61 14.21
N GLY A 445 -4.21 -14.82 15.29
CA GLY A 445 -5.14 -14.99 16.42
C GLY A 445 -6.39 -14.12 16.37
N ILE A 446 -6.63 -13.46 15.24
CA ILE A 446 -7.76 -12.56 15.01
C ILE A 446 -9.03 -13.38 14.73
N PRO A 447 -10.19 -13.02 15.29
CA PRO A 447 -11.45 -13.68 14.96
C PRO A 447 -11.81 -13.45 13.48
N TYR A 448 -12.26 -14.50 12.80
CA TYR A 448 -12.68 -14.44 11.40
C TYR A 448 -14.12 -13.94 11.28
N ILE A 449 -14.37 -12.70 11.71
CA ILE A 449 -15.65 -12.01 11.50
C ILE A 449 -15.50 -11.02 10.34
N TRP A 450 -16.61 -10.40 9.91
CA TRP A 450 -16.55 -9.35 8.89
C TRP A 450 -15.58 -8.24 9.36
N CYS A 451 -14.71 -7.79 8.44
CA CYS A 451 -13.61 -6.85 8.68
C CYS A 451 -12.46 -7.45 9.48
N SER A 452 -12.20 -8.77 9.39
CA SER A 452 -11.10 -9.42 10.11
C SER A 452 -9.73 -8.81 9.77
N ASN A 453 -9.52 -8.34 8.53
CA ASN A 453 -8.31 -7.61 8.19
C ASN A 453 -8.25 -6.24 8.87
N ASN A 454 -9.36 -5.52 9.08
CA ASN A 454 -9.36 -4.28 9.85
C ASN A 454 -8.92 -4.54 11.30
N LEU A 455 -9.39 -5.63 11.91
CA LEU A 455 -8.91 -6.07 13.23
C LEU A 455 -7.41 -6.42 13.22
N THR A 456 -6.91 -7.03 12.14
CA THR A 456 -5.48 -7.27 11.91
C THR A 456 -4.70 -5.96 11.90
N THR A 457 -5.20 -4.92 11.22
CA THR A 457 -4.54 -3.59 11.21
C THR A 457 -4.49 -2.96 12.60
N ALA A 458 -5.57 -3.07 13.38
CA ALA A 458 -5.65 -2.53 14.73
C ALA A 458 -4.66 -3.25 15.67
N MET A 459 -4.58 -4.57 15.60
CA MET A 459 -3.61 -5.34 16.38
C MET A 459 -2.16 -5.04 15.97
N LEU A 460 -1.88 -4.85 14.68
CA LEU A 460 -0.56 -4.42 14.20
C LEU A 460 -0.12 -3.12 14.83
N THR A 461 -0.99 -2.11 14.81
CA THR A 461 -0.73 -0.82 15.44
C THR A 461 -0.53 -0.97 16.94
N GLN A 462 -1.38 -1.74 17.63
CA GLN A 462 -1.24 -1.97 19.08
C GLN A 462 0.07 -2.68 19.44
N CYS A 463 0.44 -3.76 18.75
CA CYS A 463 1.71 -4.46 18.93
C CYS A 463 2.90 -3.51 18.74
N ARG A 464 2.86 -2.69 17.69
CA ARG A 464 3.93 -1.73 17.40
C ARG A 464 4.06 -0.67 18.49
N LEU A 465 2.96 -0.04 18.88
CA LEU A 465 2.95 0.99 19.91
C LEU A 465 3.42 0.45 21.27
N TYR A 466 2.99 -0.77 21.63
CA TYR A 466 3.47 -1.46 22.83
C TYR A 466 5.00 -1.68 22.79
N ARG A 467 5.52 -2.19 21.68
CA ARG A 467 6.96 -2.44 21.50
C ARG A 467 7.76 -1.14 21.54
N GLU A 468 7.26 -0.06 20.96
CA GLU A 468 7.90 1.27 21.01
C GLU A 468 7.93 1.86 22.43
N LEU A 469 6.89 1.62 23.25
CA LEU A 469 6.84 2.09 24.64
C LEU A 469 7.74 1.31 25.61
N THR A 470 8.01 0.04 25.31
CA THR A 470 8.58 -0.92 26.27
C THR A 470 9.91 -1.54 25.85
N GLY A 471 10.19 -1.62 24.54
CA GLY A 471 11.25 -2.45 23.98
C GLY A 471 10.96 -3.96 24.04
N ASP A 472 9.77 -4.38 24.50
CA ASP A 472 9.41 -5.79 24.62
C ASP A 472 9.16 -6.42 23.24
N THR A 473 9.92 -7.47 22.94
CA THR A 473 9.90 -8.20 21.66
C THR A 473 9.15 -9.53 21.75
N THR A 474 8.51 -9.85 22.89
CA THR A 474 7.78 -11.10 23.13
C THR A 474 6.77 -11.43 22.01
N TYR A 475 6.13 -10.40 21.45
CA TYR A 475 5.09 -10.54 20.42
C TYR A 475 5.55 -10.19 18.99
N GLU A 476 6.85 -9.94 18.77
CA GLU A 476 7.37 -9.49 17.48
C GLU A 476 7.10 -10.51 16.36
N GLU A 477 7.10 -11.81 16.66
CA GLU A 477 6.75 -12.83 15.66
C GLU A 477 5.28 -12.78 15.25
N MET A 478 4.36 -12.52 16.19
CA MET A 478 2.95 -12.35 15.87
C MET A 478 2.74 -11.05 15.08
N GLU A 479 3.34 -9.94 15.51
CA GLU A 479 3.31 -8.66 14.78
C GLU A 479 3.76 -8.85 13.32
N ALA A 480 4.90 -9.52 13.11
CA ALA A 480 5.40 -9.83 11.78
C ALA A 480 4.45 -10.74 10.99
N SER A 481 3.82 -11.73 11.65
CA SER A 481 2.90 -12.65 10.97
C SER A 481 1.59 -11.97 10.55
N LEU A 482 1.07 -11.03 11.35
CA LEU A 482 -0.11 -10.23 10.99
C LEU A 482 0.19 -9.32 9.80
N ARG A 483 1.39 -8.73 9.72
CA ARG A 483 1.84 -7.96 8.56
C ARG A 483 1.95 -8.85 7.34
N ASP A 484 2.63 -9.98 7.49
CA ASP A 484 2.91 -10.89 6.39
C ASP A 484 1.61 -11.55 5.89
N TRP A 485 0.61 -11.77 6.76
CA TRP A 485 -0.73 -12.21 6.40
C TRP A 485 -1.40 -11.28 5.37
N LEU A 486 -1.33 -9.97 5.61
CA LEU A 486 -1.87 -8.95 4.69
C LEU A 486 -1.12 -8.90 3.35
N LEU A 487 0.08 -9.49 3.27
CA LEU A 487 0.98 -9.44 2.12
C LEU A 487 1.25 -10.82 1.49
N GLY A 488 0.42 -11.84 1.78
CA GLY A 488 0.47 -13.16 1.12
C GLY A 488 0.98 -14.34 1.96
N CYS A 489 1.40 -14.11 3.20
CA CYS A 489 1.74 -15.19 4.14
C CYS A 489 0.47 -15.67 4.87
N ASN A 490 -0.47 -16.20 4.10
CA ASN A 490 -1.76 -16.73 4.53
C ASN A 490 -2.05 -18.03 3.73
N PRO A 491 -3.14 -18.78 4.03
CA PRO A 491 -3.41 -20.06 3.36
C PRO A 491 -3.43 -19.96 1.82
N TRP A 492 -4.00 -18.89 1.31
CA TRP A 492 -4.26 -18.67 -0.12
C TRP A 492 -3.01 -18.23 -0.89
N GLY A 493 -2.07 -17.55 -0.22
CA GLY A 493 -0.89 -16.97 -0.89
C GLY A 493 -1.16 -15.64 -1.58
N THR A 494 -2.33 -15.03 -1.33
CA THR A 494 -2.76 -13.75 -1.90
C THR A 494 -2.51 -12.60 -0.94
N SER A 495 -2.10 -11.44 -1.45
CA SER A 495 -2.18 -10.20 -0.70
C SER A 495 -3.64 -9.89 -0.35
N MET A 496 -3.84 -9.13 0.72
CA MET A 496 -5.14 -8.60 1.12
C MET A 496 -5.30 -7.13 0.72
N ILE A 497 -4.32 -6.58 -0.01
CA ILE A 497 -4.33 -5.18 -0.45
C ILE A 497 -4.28 -5.17 -1.99
N VAL A 498 -5.27 -4.54 -2.60
CA VAL A 498 -5.45 -4.49 -4.05
C VAL A 498 -4.23 -3.83 -4.72
N GLU A 499 -3.61 -4.55 -5.66
CA GLU A 499 -2.39 -4.16 -6.38
C GLU A 499 -1.12 -3.94 -5.52
N LEU A 500 -1.07 -4.42 -4.26
CA LEU A 500 0.10 -4.29 -3.38
C LEU A 500 0.54 -5.65 -2.79
N PRO A 501 1.67 -6.24 -3.25
CA PRO A 501 2.50 -5.80 -4.37
C PRO A 501 1.86 -6.15 -5.71
N LEU A 502 2.00 -5.25 -6.69
CA LEU A 502 1.56 -5.47 -8.08
C LEU A 502 2.26 -6.67 -8.75
N SER A 503 3.42 -7.09 -8.24
CA SER A 503 4.11 -8.29 -8.72
C SER A 503 3.54 -9.60 -8.17
N GLY A 504 2.72 -9.57 -7.12
CA GLY A 504 2.20 -10.76 -6.43
C GLY A 504 0.80 -11.16 -6.86
N ASP A 505 0.25 -12.18 -6.20
CA ASP A 505 -1.19 -12.46 -6.17
C ASP A 505 -1.87 -11.47 -5.20
N TYR A 506 -2.98 -10.89 -5.62
CA TYR A 506 -3.76 -9.87 -4.91
C TYR A 506 -5.21 -9.89 -5.41
N PRO A 507 -6.17 -9.25 -4.71
CA PRO A 507 -7.56 -9.25 -5.14
C PRO A 507 -7.71 -8.51 -6.47
N ILE A 508 -8.10 -9.24 -7.52
CA ILE A 508 -8.34 -8.69 -8.86
C ILE A 508 -9.82 -8.55 -9.17
N GLN A 509 -10.68 -9.13 -8.33
CA GLN A 509 -12.13 -9.00 -8.39
C GLN A 509 -12.75 -8.48 -7.08
N PRO A 510 -12.22 -7.41 -6.45
CA PRO A 510 -12.82 -6.86 -5.24
C PRO A 510 -14.28 -6.46 -5.47
N HIS A 511 -15.10 -6.54 -4.42
CA HIS A 511 -16.50 -6.13 -4.45
C HIS A 511 -16.61 -4.62 -4.68
N SER A 512 -16.55 -4.19 -5.94
CA SER A 512 -16.42 -2.78 -6.31
C SER A 512 -17.37 -2.38 -7.43
N SER A 513 -18.14 -1.34 -7.17
CA SER A 513 -18.93 -0.59 -8.15
C SER A 513 -18.07 -0.06 -9.32
N LEU A 514 -16.82 0.34 -9.04
CA LEU A 514 -15.87 0.82 -10.07
C LEU A 514 -15.44 -0.30 -11.00
N LEU A 515 -15.11 -1.47 -10.43
CA LEU A 515 -14.71 -2.65 -11.19
C LEU A 515 -15.87 -3.19 -12.02
N ASN A 516 -17.05 -3.33 -11.42
CA ASN A 516 -18.26 -3.77 -12.09
C ASN A 516 -18.60 -2.89 -13.32
N ALA A 517 -18.34 -1.58 -13.24
CA ALA A 517 -18.55 -0.65 -14.33
C ALA A 517 -17.42 -0.64 -15.38
N GLY A 518 -16.35 -1.40 -15.18
CA GLY A 518 -15.19 -1.45 -16.07
C GLY A 518 -14.33 -0.17 -16.05
N VAL A 519 -14.40 0.62 -14.98
CA VAL A 519 -13.69 1.92 -14.87
C VAL A 519 -12.28 1.75 -14.31
N GLY A 520 -12.05 0.71 -13.52
CA GLY A 520 -10.73 0.37 -12.97
C GLY A 520 -10.86 -0.39 -11.66
N ASN A 521 -9.70 -0.76 -11.10
CA ASN A 521 -9.63 -1.48 -9.83
C ASN A 521 -9.57 -0.51 -8.63
N THR A 522 -9.82 -1.01 -7.43
CA THR A 522 -9.76 -0.26 -6.15
C THR A 522 -8.34 -0.24 -5.59
N THR A 523 -7.38 0.25 -6.39
CA THR A 523 -5.94 0.25 -6.09
C THR A 523 -5.62 0.78 -4.70
N GLY A 524 -4.92 -0.02 -3.90
CA GLY A 524 -4.53 0.32 -2.52
C GLY A 524 -5.56 -0.04 -1.45
N GLY A 525 -6.78 -0.43 -1.83
CA GLY A 525 -7.82 -0.81 -0.89
C GLY A 525 -7.49 -2.12 -0.15
N LEU A 526 -7.63 -2.11 1.16
CA LEU A 526 -7.58 -3.30 2.02
C LEU A 526 -8.95 -3.99 1.97
N VAL A 527 -9.00 -5.24 1.51
CA VAL A 527 -10.23 -6.03 1.56
C VAL A 527 -10.56 -6.51 2.97
N ASP A 528 -11.84 -6.68 3.27
CA ASP A 528 -12.37 -7.12 4.57
C ASP A 528 -11.65 -8.31 5.17
N GLY A 529 -11.25 -9.26 4.32
CA GLY A 529 -10.53 -10.45 4.73
C GLY A 529 -11.45 -11.61 5.10
N PRO A 530 -10.86 -12.73 5.53
CA PRO A 530 -11.63 -13.95 5.69
C PRO A 530 -12.65 -13.87 6.83
N VAL A 531 -13.76 -14.55 6.61
CA VAL A 531 -14.81 -14.76 7.62
C VAL A 531 -14.93 -16.24 7.95
N TYR A 532 -15.52 -16.56 9.09
CA TYR A 532 -15.90 -17.93 9.42
C TYR A 532 -16.80 -18.47 8.32
N ARG A 533 -16.59 -19.72 7.92
CA ARG A 533 -17.39 -20.37 6.87
C ARG A 533 -18.89 -20.25 7.15
N THR A 534 -19.28 -20.41 8.41
CA THR A 534 -20.67 -20.29 8.87
C THR A 534 -21.25 -18.88 8.70
N ILE A 535 -20.43 -17.83 8.78
CA ILE A 535 -20.85 -16.47 8.48
C ILE A 535 -21.16 -16.38 6.98
N PHE A 536 -20.19 -16.72 6.13
CA PHE A 536 -20.35 -16.67 4.67
C PHE A 536 -21.59 -17.43 4.19
N GLU A 537 -21.76 -18.68 4.65
CA GLU A 537 -22.89 -19.54 4.27
C GLU A 537 -24.26 -19.02 4.75
N SER A 538 -24.29 -18.12 5.73
CA SER A 538 -25.52 -17.52 6.26
C SER A 538 -25.93 -16.23 5.53
N LEU A 539 -25.04 -15.64 4.74
CA LEU A 539 -25.26 -14.34 4.09
C LEU A 539 -26.19 -14.46 2.88
N ARG A 540 -26.94 -13.39 2.63
CA ARG A 540 -27.90 -13.31 1.52
C ARG A 540 -27.30 -12.49 0.39
N GLY A 541 -27.31 -13.04 -0.83
CA GLY A 541 -26.88 -12.31 -2.03
C GLY A 541 -25.39 -12.45 -2.35
N VAL A 542 -24.58 -12.96 -1.40
CA VAL A 542 -23.19 -13.36 -1.68
C VAL A 542 -23.17 -14.53 -2.65
N ASN A 543 -22.31 -14.46 -3.66
CA ASN A 543 -22.08 -15.55 -4.60
C ASN A 543 -20.69 -15.42 -5.26
N MET A 544 -20.32 -16.43 -6.05
CA MET A 544 -19.00 -16.55 -6.69
C MET A 544 -18.95 -16.01 -8.14
N GLU A 545 -19.97 -15.29 -8.58
CA GLU A 545 -19.95 -14.64 -9.90
C GLU A 545 -18.83 -13.59 -9.92
N GLY A 546 -18.02 -13.68 -10.97
CA GLY A 546 -16.95 -12.72 -11.24
C GLY A 546 -17.34 -11.72 -12.32
N ILE A 547 -16.37 -10.93 -12.77
CA ILE A 547 -16.57 -10.05 -13.94
C ILE A 547 -16.85 -10.89 -15.20
N PRO A 548 -17.59 -10.36 -16.20
CA PRO A 548 -17.90 -11.09 -17.42
C PRO A 548 -16.64 -11.67 -18.11
N GLY A 549 -16.60 -12.99 -18.26
CA GLY A 549 -15.47 -13.71 -18.87
C GLY A 549 -14.37 -14.16 -17.90
N MET A 550 -14.47 -13.83 -16.61
CA MET A 550 -13.52 -14.23 -15.58
C MET A 550 -14.25 -14.68 -14.31
N PRO A 551 -14.39 -15.99 -14.07
CA PRO A 551 -15.01 -16.50 -12.84
C PRO A 551 -14.29 -16.01 -11.57
N GLY A 552 -15.03 -15.89 -10.46
CA GLY A 552 -14.44 -15.64 -9.15
C GLY A 552 -13.49 -16.76 -8.72
N GLN A 553 -12.48 -16.44 -7.92
CA GLN A 553 -11.53 -17.42 -7.38
C GLN A 553 -12.00 -17.90 -6.00
N ASP A 554 -12.32 -19.18 -5.88
CA ASP A 554 -12.76 -19.80 -4.62
C ASP A 554 -11.63 -20.29 -3.72
N TYR A 555 -10.42 -20.41 -4.28
CA TYR A 555 -9.26 -21.05 -3.67
C TYR A 555 -9.55 -22.38 -2.95
N GLU A 556 -10.47 -23.22 -3.45
CA GLU A 556 -11.00 -24.40 -2.73
C GLU A 556 -9.91 -25.31 -2.16
N ARG A 557 -8.83 -25.52 -2.92
CA ARG A 557 -7.65 -26.32 -2.52
C ARG A 557 -6.96 -25.81 -1.24
N PHE A 558 -7.02 -24.49 -1.00
CA PHE A 558 -6.32 -23.81 0.09
C PHE A 558 -7.26 -23.31 1.20
N GLN A 559 -8.58 -23.42 1.02
CA GLN A 559 -9.54 -23.03 2.06
C GLN A 559 -9.39 -23.90 3.31
N PRO A 560 -9.18 -23.30 4.48
CA PRO A 560 -9.36 -24.00 5.74
C PRO A 560 -10.85 -24.34 5.99
N ASP A 561 -11.11 -25.31 6.87
CA ASP A 561 -12.50 -25.65 7.24
C ASP A 561 -13.18 -24.49 7.99
N LEU A 562 -12.41 -23.81 8.86
CA LEU A 562 -12.90 -22.80 9.79
C LEU A 562 -13.32 -21.49 9.10
N MET A 563 -12.61 -21.08 8.05
CA MET A 563 -12.68 -19.74 7.47
C MET A 563 -12.63 -19.80 5.95
N VAL A 564 -13.20 -18.80 5.29
CA VAL A 564 -13.15 -18.64 3.84
C VAL A 564 -12.70 -17.25 3.45
N TYR A 565 -12.01 -17.16 2.31
CA TYR A 565 -11.75 -15.92 1.57
C TYR A 565 -11.91 -16.20 0.08
N HIS A 566 -12.58 -15.31 -0.65
CA HIS A 566 -12.76 -15.45 -2.08
C HIS A 566 -12.33 -14.18 -2.80
N ASP A 567 -11.74 -14.32 -3.98
CA ASP A 567 -11.56 -13.18 -4.88
C ASP A 567 -12.67 -13.18 -5.94
N ALA A 568 -13.83 -12.67 -5.56
CA ALA A 568 -15.03 -12.63 -6.39
C ALA A 568 -15.77 -11.30 -6.24
N LEU A 569 -16.27 -10.78 -7.38
CA LEU A 569 -16.93 -9.47 -7.44
C LEU A 569 -18.16 -9.41 -6.54
N HIS A 570 -18.87 -10.53 -6.35
CA HIS A 570 -20.10 -10.58 -5.55
C HIS A 570 -19.91 -11.16 -4.14
N ASP A 571 -18.66 -11.31 -3.67
CA ASP A 571 -18.35 -11.58 -2.26
C ASP A 571 -18.01 -10.29 -1.51
N TYR A 572 -19.05 -9.59 -1.06
CA TYR A 572 -18.89 -8.40 -0.22
C TYR A 572 -18.37 -8.72 1.19
N SER A 573 -18.42 -9.98 1.64
CA SER A 573 -18.12 -10.33 3.03
C SER A 573 -16.65 -10.59 3.29
N THR A 574 -15.91 -10.98 2.25
CA THR A 574 -14.47 -11.23 2.35
C THR A 574 -13.63 -10.34 1.44
N ASN A 575 -14.25 -9.78 0.38
CA ASN A 575 -13.54 -9.13 -0.71
C ASN A 575 -13.95 -7.68 -0.97
N GLU A 576 -14.70 -7.05 -0.07
CA GLU A 576 -15.01 -5.62 -0.14
C GLU A 576 -13.86 -4.79 0.44
N PRO A 577 -13.29 -3.83 -0.32
CA PRO A 577 -12.29 -2.93 0.22
C PRO A 577 -12.90 -1.89 1.18
N THR A 578 -12.29 -1.68 2.34
CA THR A 578 -12.80 -0.76 3.37
C THR A 578 -11.94 0.49 3.49
N MET A 579 -12.58 1.67 3.55
CA MET A 579 -11.86 2.96 3.63
C MET A 579 -11.13 3.12 4.96
N ASP A 580 -11.76 2.73 6.07
CA ASP A 580 -11.17 2.86 7.40
C ASP A 580 -10.04 1.85 7.64
N GLY A 581 -10.22 0.59 7.25
CA GLY A 581 -9.16 -0.43 7.32
C GLY A 581 -7.93 -0.03 6.50
N THR A 582 -8.16 0.53 5.31
CA THR A 582 -7.09 1.07 4.46
C THR A 582 -6.36 2.23 5.15
N ALA A 583 -7.09 3.21 5.69
CA ALA A 583 -6.49 4.34 6.40
C ALA A 583 -5.70 3.92 7.65
N CYS A 584 -6.17 2.92 8.40
CA CYS A 584 -5.50 2.37 9.59
C CYS A 584 -4.10 1.79 9.29
N LEU A 585 -3.84 1.31 8.07
CA LEU A 585 -2.52 0.78 7.69
C LEU A 585 -1.47 1.85 7.42
N THR A 586 -1.87 3.12 7.22
CA THR A 586 -0.93 4.22 6.91
C THR A 586 0.15 4.37 7.98
N TYR A 587 -0.21 4.23 9.27
CA TYR A 587 0.75 4.29 10.36
C TYR A 587 1.73 3.11 10.33
N TYR A 588 1.24 1.88 10.26
CA TYR A 588 2.10 0.71 10.37
C TYR A 588 3.08 0.63 9.20
N LEU A 589 2.61 0.85 7.96
CA LEU A 589 3.46 0.83 6.77
C LEU A 589 4.46 2.00 6.74
N SER A 590 4.05 3.22 7.09
CA SER A 590 4.97 4.36 7.12
C SER A 590 6.07 4.17 8.16
N SER A 591 5.74 3.50 9.26
CA SER A 591 6.70 3.22 10.30
C SER A 591 7.71 2.13 9.90
N LEU A 592 7.31 1.15 9.08
CA LEU A 592 8.25 0.19 8.47
C LEU A 592 9.18 0.86 7.46
N GLN A 593 8.68 1.79 6.66
CA GLN A 593 9.53 2.61 5.79
C GLN A 593 10.57 3.38 6.61
N LYS A 594 10.16 4.03 7.69
CA LYS A 594 11.06 4.72 8.62
C LYS A 594 12.11 3.78 9.23
N ASP A 595 11.73 2.56 9.61
CA ASP A 595 12.69 1.58 10.13
C ASP A 595 13.71 1.17 9.05
N GLY A 596 13.27 0.97 7.80
CA GLY A 596 14.15 0.73 6.67
C GLY A 596 15.13 1.88 6.43
N MET A 597 14.65 3.12 6.45
CA MET A 597 15.47 4.33 6.34
C MET A 597 16.51 4.42 7.47
N LYS A 598 16.11 4.14 8.71
CA LYS A 598 17.03 4.09 9.86
C LYS A 598 18.10 3.03 9.70
N GLN A 599 17.74 1.80 9.28
CA GLN A 599 18.70 0.71 9.04
C GLN A 599 19.72 1.08 7.95
N ALA A 600 19.30 1.83 6.92
CA ALA A 600 20.18 2.29 5.85
C ALA A 600 20.95 3.58 6.16
N ASN A 601 20.68 4.25 7.28
CA ASN A 601 21.09 5.64 7.52
C ASN A 601 20.75 6.57 6.33
N ALA A 602 19.57 6.36 5.73
CA ALA A 602 19.12 7.05 4.53
C ALA A 602 18.26 8.28 4.86
N ALA A 603 18.38 9.31 4.03
CA ALA A 603 17.45 10.44 4.03
C ALA A 603 16.14 10.07 3.33
N ALA A 604 15.12 10.93 3.47
CA ALA A 604 13.86 10.81 2.74
C ALA A 604 14.11 10.73 1.23
N ASP A 605 13.39 9.84 0.57
CA ASP A 605 13.45 9.68 -0.88
C ASP A 605 12.78 10.88 -1.56
N LYS A 606 13.57 11.67 -2.29
CA LYS A 606 13.10 12.84 -3.04
C LYS A 606 13.16 12.64 -4.56
N ASN A 607 13.36 11.40 -5.00
CA ASN A 607 13.34 11.08 -6.41
C ASN A 607 11.91 11.23 -6.96
N ILE A 608 11.79 11.64 -8.23
CA ILE A 608 10.51 11.66 -8.95
C ILE A 608 10.36 10.34 -9.70
N TYR A 609 9.22 9.69 -9.49
CA TYR A 609 8.89 8.40 -10.07
C TYR A 609 7.86 8.55 -11.19
N SER A 610 7.99 7.73 -12.25
CA SER A 610 6.98 7.52 -13.27
C SER A 610 6.82 6.02 -13.48
N ASN A 611 5.60 5.50 -13.34
CA ASN A 611 5.30 4.07 -13.47
C ASN A 611 6.24 3.17 -12.63
N GLY A 612 6.65 3.63 -11.43
CA GLY A 612 7.57 2.91 -10.54
C GLY A 612 9.07 3.04 -10.85
N GLY A 613 9.45 3.71 -11.95
CA GLY A 613 10.84 4.01 -12.28
C GLY A 613 11.25 5.42 -11.91
N ILE A 614 12.49 5.61 -11.45
CA ILE A 614 13.05 6.92 -11.13
C ILE A 614 13.33 7.66 -12.44
N VAL A 615 12.61 8.74 -12.71
CA VAL A 615 12.79 9.57 -13.92
C VAL A 615 13.55 10.86 -13.65
N ARG A 616 13.66 11.28 -12.39
CA ARG A 616 14.46 12.44 -11.96
C ARG A 616 14.93 12.20 -10.53
N THR A 617 16.16 12.56 -10.22
CA THR A 617 16.65 12.54 -8.84
C THR A 617 16.19 13.79 -8.08
N ASP A 618 16.62 13.97 -6.83
CA ASP A 618 16.24 15.09 -5.96
C ASP A 618 16.25 16.46 -6.69
N PRO A 619 15.06 17.04 -7.00
CA PRO A 619 14.96 18.28 -7.77
C PRO A 619 15.42 19.51 -6.97
N SER A 620 15.63 19.39 -5.65
CA SER A 620 16.20 20.46 -4.83
C SER A 620 17.72 20.59 -5.01
N LYS A 621 18.39 19.59 -5.60
CA LYS A 621 19.84 19.59 -5.80
C LYS A 621 20.20 20.02 -7.22
N LYS A 622 21.09 21.02 -7.34
CA LYS A 622 21.68 21.47 -8.62
C LYS A 622 22.70 20.48 -9.18
N GLN A 623 22.25 19.28 -9.48
CA GLN A 623 23.04 18.14 -9.94
C GLN A 623 22.46 17.52 -11.22
N ILE A 624 23.31 16.89 -12.01
CA ILE A 624 22.96 16.16 -13.25
C ILE A 624 23.71 14.83 -13.24
N THR A 625 23.06 13.75 -13.66
CA THR A 625 23.72 12.46 -13.92
C THR A 625 23.66 12.18 -15.42
N LEU A 626 24.82 11.88 -16.03
CA LEU A 626 24.89 11.45 -17.41
C LEU A 626 24.67 9.94 -17.50
N VAL A 627 23.72 9.56 -18.34
CA VAL A 627 23.28 8.20 -18.55
C VAL A 627 23.50 7.84 -20.02
N PHE A 628 24.01 6.64 -20.26
CA PHE A 628 24.32 6.16 -21.60
C PHE A 628 23.75 4.76 -21.82
N THR A 629 23.03 4.55 -22.92
CA THR A 629 22.51 3.24 -23.32
C THR A 629 23.14 2.78 -24.63
N ALA A 630 23.32 1.46 -24.79
CA ALA A 630 23.65 0.85 -26.08
C ALA A 630 23.19 -0.61 -26.15
N ALA A 631 22.84 -1.02 -27.37
CA ALA A 631 22.50 -2.39 -27.72
C ALA A 631 23.69 -3.12 -28.36
N ASP A 632 24.05 -2.81 -29.61
CA ASP A 632 25.02 -3.60 -30.39
C ASP A 632 26.22 -2.77 -30.91
N ARG A 633 26.26 -1.48 -30.58
CA ARG A 633 27.23 -0.51 -31.14
C ARG A 633 28.00 0.24 -30.06
N ALA A 634 29.31 0.38 -30.26
CA ALA A 634 30.24 1.06 -29.34
C ALA A 634 31.04 2.20 -30.00
N ASP A 635 30.56 2.77 -31.12
CA ASP A 635 31.27 3.79 -31.90
C ASP A 635 31.46 5.15 -31.16
N GLY A 636 30.82 5.34 -30.01
CA GLY A 636 31.07 6.47 -29.11
C GLY A 636 32.11 6.20 -28.02
N ALA A 637 32.57 4.95 -27.83
CA ALA A 637 33.33 4.54 -26.65
C ALA A 637 34.56 5.41 -26.37
N ASP A 638 35.46 5.56 -27.34
CA ASP A 638 36.68 6.35 -27.12
C ASP A 638 36.40 7.84 -26.87
N THR A 639 35.44 8.41 -27.59
CA THR A 639 35.14 9.85 -27.48
C THR A 639 34.44 10.17 -26.17
N ILE A 640 33.43 9.38 -25.79
CA ILE A 640 32.65 9.58 -24.56
C ILE A 640 33.54 9.37 -23.34
N ILE A 641 34.22 8.21 -23.24
CA ILE A 641 35.03 7.88 -22.06
C ILE A 641 36.15 8.91 -21.87
N SER A 642 36.86 9.28 -22.95
CA SER A 642 37.93 10.29 -22.87
C SER A 642 37.40 11.67 -22.48
N THR A 643 36.21 12.04 -22.95
CA THR A 643 35.56 13.31 -22.56
C THR A 643 35.21 13.31 -21.08
N LEU A 644 34.58 12.24 -20.58
CA LEU A 644 34.22 12.13 -19.17
C LEU A 644 35.46 12.17 -18.26
N LYS A 645 36.51 11.43 -18.63
CA LYS A 645 37.80 11.43 -17.94
C LYS A 645 38.43 12.82 -17.91
N LYS A 646 38.50 13.51 -19.06
CA LYS A 646 39.01 14.89 -19.17
C LYS A 646 38.22 15.86 -18.28
N GLN A 647 36.93 15.60 -18.12
CA GLN A 647 36.04 16.43 -17.30
C GLN A 647 35.96 15.97 -15.84
N GLY A 648 36.62 14.88 -15.43
CA GLY A 648 36.52 14.34 -14.07
C GLY A 648 35.10 13.91 -13.68
N ILE A 649 34.32 13.41 -14.63
CA ILE A 649 32.92 12.99 -14.44
C ILE A 649 32.80 11.48 -14.51
N LYS A 650 31.92 10.90 -13.69
CA LYS A 650 31.48 9.51 -13.83
C LYS A 650 30.10 9.45 -14.48
N GLY A 651 30.00 8.81 -15.64
CA GLY A 651 28.72 8.43 -16.25
C GLY A 651 28.20 7.08 -15.74
N ALA A 652 26.93 6.82 -16.01
CA ALA A 652 26.28 5.53 -15.85
C ALA A 652 25.94 4.92 -17.22
N PHE A 653 26.35 3.68 -17.44
CA PHE A 653 26.27 2.97 -18.70
C PHE A 653 25.37 1.75 -18.55
N PHE A 654 24.42 1.58 -19.46
CA PHE A 654 23.46 0.49 -19.46
C PHE A 654 23.53 -0.24 -20.79
N PHE A 655 23.84 -1.52 -20.73
CA PHE A 655 24.17 -2.30 -21.91
C PHE A 655 23.35 -3.58 -22.00
N THR A 656 23.01 -3.98 -23.23
CA THR A 656 22.36 -5.27 -23.47
C THR A 656 23.35 -6.41 -23.21
N GLY A 657 22.84 -7.62 -23.02
CA GLY A 657 23.69 -8.81 -22.90
C GLY A 657 24.63 -9.00 -24.09
N GLU A 658 24.13 -8.78 -25.31
CA GLU A 658 24.92 -8.83 -26.55
C GLU A 658 26.09 -7.83 -26.53
N PHE A 659 25.88 -6.61 -26.03
CA PHE A 659 26.94 -5.62 -25.90
C PHE A 659 28.09 -6.12 -25.02
N TYR A 660 27.78 -6.72 -23.87
CA TYR A 660 28.80 -7.25 -22.96
C TYR A 660 29.64 -8.36 -23.62
N GLU A 661 29.04 -9.15 -24.50
CA GLU A 661 29.71 -10.22 -25.24
C GLU A 661 30.56 -9.67 -26.39
N LEU A 662 30.07 -8.65 -27.11
CA LEU A 662 30.76 -8.04 -28.25
C LEU A 662 31.92 -7.12 -27.83
N TYR A 663 31.78 -6.38 -26.72
CA TYR A 663 32.73 -5.34 -26.32
C TYR A 663 33.25 -5.48 -24.87
N PRO A 664 33.78 -6.65 -24.46
CA PRO A 664 34.24 -6.88 -23.10
C PRO A 664 35.37 -5.91 -22.68
N ASP A 665 36.27 -5.54 -23.60
CA ASP A 665 37.36 -4.59 -23.33
C ASP A 665 36.85 -3.18 -22.99
N VAL A 666 35.75 -2.76 -23.63
CA VAL A 666 35.11 -1.47 -23.34
C VAL A 666 34.49 -1.49 -21.95
N VAL A 667 33.80 -2.58 -21.60
CA VAL A 667 33.24 -2.79 -20.25
C VAL A 667 34.34 -2.74 -19.19
N GLN A 668 35.43 -3.48 -19.38
CA GLN A 668 36.56 -3.48 -18.44
C GLN A 668 37.20 -2.10 -18.29
N ARG A 669 37.32 -1.34 -19.39
CA ARG A 669 37.78 0.05 -19.33
C ARG A 669 36.87 0.93 -18.50
N LEU A 670 35.55 0.85 -18.69
CA LEU A 670 34.58 1.62 -17.93
C LEU A 670 34.65 1.32 -16.43
N LEU A 671 34.76 0.04 -16.06
CA LEU A 671 34.91 -0.40 -14.67
C LEU A 671 36.22 0.13 -14.05
N LYS A 672 37.35 -0.01 -14.76
CA LYS A 672 38.66 0.51 -14.31
C LYS A 672 38.65 2.02 -14.12
N GLU A 673 37.89 2.74 -14.95
CA GLU A 673 37.71 4.18 -14.83
C GLU A 673 36.63 4.57 -13.81
N GLY A 674 36.01 3.62 -13.09
CA GLY A 674 35.09 3.87 -11.98
C GLY A 674 33.70 4.37 -12.40
N HIS A 675 33.26 4.02 -13.60
CA HIS A 675 31.90 4.29 -14.07
C HIS A 675 30.90 3.27 -13.51
N TYR A 676 29.62 3.66 -13.43
CA TYR A 676 28.54 2.69 -13.18
C TYR A 676 28.25 1.95 -14.48
N VAL A 677 28.17 0.62 -14.43
CA VAL A 677 27.90 -0.22 -15.60
C VAL A 677 26.82 -1.25 -15.21
N GLY A 678 25.66 -1.19 -15.84
CA GLY A 678 24.47 -1.97 -15.50
C GLY A 678 23.72 -2.52 -16.71
N SER A 679 22.59 -3.17 -16.45
CA SER A 679 21.82 -3.87 -17.47
C SER A 679 20.89 -2.95 -18.28
N HIS A 680 20.82 -3.21 -19.58
CA HIS A 680 19.77 -2.75 -20.49
C HIS A 680 19.00 -3.96 -21.06
N SER A 681 18.69 -4.94 -20.21
CA SER A 681 18.16 -6.28 -20.55
C SER A 681 19.18 -7.19 -21.26
N TYR A 682 18.85 -8.46 -21.51
CA TYR A 682 19.70 -9.31 -22.36
C TYR A 682 19.32 -9.13 -23.84
N GLY A 683 18.07 -9.43 -24.19
CA GLY A 683 17.58 -9.55 -25.56
C GLY A 683 17.03 -8.27 -26.18
N HIS A 684 17.09 -7.14 -25.47
CA HIS A 684 16.54 -5.85 -25.94
C HIS A 684 15.04 -5.94 -26.31
N LEU A 685 14.29 -6.69 -25.50
CA LEU A 685 12.87 -6.98 -25.72
C LEU A 685 12.01 -5.73 -25.56
N LEU A 686 11.05 -5.53 -26.46
CA LEU A 686 10.00 -4.55 -26.25
C LEU A 686 8.95 -5.13 -25.28
N TYR A 687 8.85 -4.57 -24.08
CA TYR A 687 7.98 -5.13 -23.04
C TYR A 687 6.50 -4.74 -23.17
N SER A 688 6.22 -3.57 -23.74
CA SER A 688 4.86 -3.01 -23.88
C SER A 688 4.70 -2.42 -25.28
N PRO A 689 3.51 -2.52 -25.89
CA PRO A 689 3.30 -1.95 -27.22
C PRO A 689 3.32 -0.42 -27.17
N TRP A 690 3.74 0.20 -28.28
CA TRP A 690 3.85 1.65 -28.41
C TRP A 690 2.49 2.35 -28.33
N GLU A 691 1.45 1.67 -28.82
CA GLU A 691 0.09 2.17 -28.93
C GLU A 691 -0.69 2.03 -27.62
N ASN A 692 -0.27 1.12 -26.74
CA ASN A 692 -0.92 0.88 -25.46
C ASN A 692 0.09 0.46 -24.38
N ARG A 693 0.70 1.45 -23.73
CA ARG A 693 1.74 1.24 -22.71
C ARG A 693 1.29 0.35 -21.55
N ASP A 694 0.01 0.37 -21.20
CA ASP A 694 -0.51 -0.38 -20.04
C ASP A 694 -0.70 -1.87 -20.32
N SER A 695 -0.50 -2.31 -21.57
CA SER A 695 -0.45 -3.73 -21.94
C SER A 695 0.96 -4.29 -21.93
N LEU A 696 1.06 -5.62 -21.98
CA LEU A 696 2.32 -6.37 -21.97
C LEU A 696 2.46 -7.21 -23.25
N LEU A 697 3.68 -7.24 -23.79
CA LEU A 697 4.10 -8.14 -24.87
C LEU A 697 4.89 -9.35 -24.36
N VAL A 698 5.26 -9.33 -23.08
CA VAL A 698 6.03 -10.39 -22.43
C VAL A 698 5.31 -10.89 -21.19
N THR A 699 5.47 -12.16 -20.91
CA THR A 699 5.12 -12.75 -19.61
C THR A 699 6.15 -12.37 -18.56
N ARG A 700 5.78 -12.53 -17.28
CA ARG A 700 6.71 -12.35 -16.16
C ARG A 700 7.92 -13.27 -16.28
N GLU A 701 7.70 -14.55 -16.62
CA GLU A 701 8.77 -15.53 -16.74
C GLU A 701 9.79 -15.15 -17.84
N GLU A 702 9.30 -14.69 -19.00
CA GLU A 702 10.16 -14.21 -20.08
C GLU A 702 10.99 -13.00 -19.65
N PHE A 703 10.38 -12.04 -18.96
CA PHE A 703 11.05 -10.87 -18.41
C PHE A 703 12.14 -11.25 -17.39
N GLU A 704 11.81 -12.08 -16.39
CA GLU A 704 12.76 -12.50 -15.36
C GLU A 704 13.93 -13.29 -15.96
N LYS A 705 13.65 -14.20 -16.90
CA LYS A 705 14.68 -14.98 -17.59
C LYS A 705 15.63 -14.09 -18.39
N ASP A 706 15.10 -13.08 -19.08
CA ASP A 706 15.91 -12.13 -19.84
C ASP A 706 16.84 -11.32 -18.93
N LEU A 707 16.32 -10.78 -17.82
CA LEU A 707 17.14 -10.07 -16.84
C LEU A 707 18.17 -10.98 -16.17
N LEU A 708 17.80 -12.18 -15.72
CA LEU A 708 18.74 -13.12 -15.12
C LEU A 708 19.89 -13.47 -16.07
N LYS A 709 19.60 -13.65 -17.36
CA LYS A 709 20.63 -13.87 -18.38
C LYS A 709 21.55 -12.65 -18.54
N SER A 710 21.01 -11.44 -18.47
CA SER A 710 21.82 -10.22 -18.47
C SER A 710 22.80 -10.19 -17.28
N TYR A 711 22.32 -10.49 -16.07
CA TYR A 711 23.16 -10.53 -14.88
C TYR A 711 24.19 -11.68 -14.91
N GLU A 712 23.88 -12.80 -15.58
CA GLU A 712 24.86 -13.87 -15.80
C GLU A 712 26.08 -13.40 -16.61
N VAL A 713 25.85 -12.65 -17.70
CA VAL A 713 26.92 -12.11 -18.54
C VAL A 713 27.67 -10.98 -17.82
N MET A 714 26.97 -10.10 -17.12
CA MET A 714 27.57 -9.05 -16.29
C MET A 714 28.55 -9.62 -15.26
N ARG A 715 28.20 -10.73 -14.62
CA ARG A 715 29.07 -11.42 -13.67
C ARG A 715 30.34 -11.97 -14.30
N LYS A 716 30.28 -12.44 -15.56
CA LYS A 716 31.49 -12.83 -16.33
C LYS A 716 32.44 -11.63 -16.53
N ALA A 717 31.89 -10.41 -16.55
CA ALA A 717 32.66 -9.16 -16.58
C ALA A 717 33.07 -8.63 -15.19
N GLY A 718 32.77 -9.36 -14.10
CA GLY A 718 33.12 -8.99 -12.73
C GLY A 718 32.13 -8.04 -12.05
N ILE A 719 30.89 -7.94 -12.54
CA ILE A 719 29.83 -7.11 -11.97
C ILE A 719 28.80 -8.01 -11.30
N GLU A 720 28.70 -7.95 -9.98
CA GLU A 720 27.67 -8.67 -9.23
C GLU A 720 26.40 -7.82 -9.09
N PHE A 721 25.27 -8.43 -8.71
CA PHE A 721 23.99 -7.72 -8.53
C PHE A 721 24.11 -6.48 -7.61
N LYS A 722 24.84 -6.59 -6.49
CA LYS A 722 25.06 -5.50 -5.54
C LYS A 722 25.80 -4.28 -6.13
N ASP A 723 26.54 -4.50 -7.21
CA ASP A 723 27.30 -3.44 -7.89
C ASP A 723 26.41 -2.67 -8.85
N ALA A 724 25.40 -3.36 -9.43
CA ALA A 724 24.47 -2.82 -10.41
C ALA A 724 22.99 -3.14 -10.12
N PRO A 725 22.40 -2.64 -9.02
CA PRO A 725 20.98 -2.86 -8.67
C PRO A 725 20.01 -1.92 -9.43
N LEU A 726 20.51 -1.14 -10.39
CA LEU A 726 19.72 -0.26 -11.26
C LEU A 726 19.79 -0.77 -12.69
N TYR A 727 18.67 -0.67 -13.42
CA TYR A 727 18.62 -0.97 -14.85
C TYR A 727 17.73 0.02 -15.60
N ILE A 728 17.98 0.14 -16.91
CA ILE A 728 17.13 0.90 -17.83
C ILE A 728 16.46 -0.10 -18.76
N PRO A 729 15.11 -0.13 -18.84
CA PRO A 729 14.39 -0.98 -19.78
C PRO A 729 14.77 -0.66 -21.25
N PRO A 730 14.81 -1.65 -22.15
CA PRO A 730 14.99 -1.45 -23.59
C PRO A 730 14.10 -0.35 -24.15
N TYR A 731 14.65 0.42 -25.10
CA TYR A 731 13.99 1.58 -25.69
C TYR A 731 13.51 2.64 -24.69
N GLU A 732 14.02 2.59 -23.46
CA GLU A 732 13.63 3.45 -22.35
C GLU A 732 12.11 3.43 -22.10
N TYR A 733 11.46 2.30 -22.42
CA TYR A 733 10.01 2.13 -22.43
C TYR A 733 9.57 0.97 -21.54
N TYR A 734 8.64 1.25 -20.62
CA TYR A 734 8.18 0.29 -19.60
C TYR A 734 6.86 0.76 -18.98
N ASN A 735 6.13 -0.12 -18.33
CA ASN A 735 4.93 0.23 -17.57
C ASN A 735 5.06 -0.13 -16.09
N ARG A 736 3.99 0.13 -15.32
CA ARG A 736 3.95 -0.14 -13.87
C ARG A 736 4.22 -1.61 -13.53
N GLN A 737 3.77 -2.53 -14.37
CA GLN A 737 3.94 -3.97 -14.15
C GLN A 737 5.40 -4.40 -14.31
N ILE A 738 6.08 -3.92 -15.36
CA ILE A 738 7.51 -4.16 -15.59
C ILE A 738 8.35 -3.62 -14.43
N ALA A 739 8.06 -2.40 -13.98
CA ALA A 739 8.76 -1.83 -12.83
C ALA A 739 8.52 -2.62 -11.53
N ALA A 740 7.30 -3.12 -11.32
CA ALA A 740 6.98 -3.96 -10.17
C ALA A 740 7.72 -5.31 -10.20
N TRP A 741 7.79 -5.96 -11.36
CA TRP A 741 8.56 -7.21 -11.52
C TRP A 741 10.05 -6.99 -11.26
N ALA A 742 10.63 -5.92 -11.82
CA ALA A 742 12.02 -5.56 -11.53
C ALA A 742 12.25 -5.31 -10.04
N LYS A 743 11.36 -4.53 -9.39
CA LYS A 743 11.44 -4.23 -7.96
C LYS A 743 11.36 -5.50 -7.11
N ASN A 744 10.52 -6.47 -7.49
CA ASN A 744 10.46 -7.79 -6.83
C ASN A 744 11.74 -8.61 -7.01
N MET A 745 12.46 -8.42 -8.13
CA MET A 745 13.81 -8.94 -8.31
C MET A 745 14.90 -8.13 -7.56
N GLY A 746 14.53 -7.09 -6.81
CA GLY A 746 15.46 -6.20 -6.12
C GLY A 746 16.12 -5.16 -7.03
N ILE A 747 15.67 -5.03 -8.27
CA ILE A 747 16.24 -4.13 -9.28
C ILE A 747 15.35 -2.89 -9.40
N GLN A 748 15.94 -1.70 -9.25
CA GLN A 748 15.21 -0.44 -9.43
C GLN A 748 15.30 0.02 -10.89
N VAL A 749 14.14 0.24 -11.52
CA VAL A 749 14.06 0.93 -12.81
C VAL A 749 14.53 2.37 -12.63
N VAL A 750 15.47 2.81 -13.47
CA VAL A 750 15.77 4.22 -13.67
C VAL A 750 15.49 4.57 -15.12
N ASN A 751 15.17 5.83 -15.41
CA ASN A 751 15.01 6.31 -16.77
C ASN A 751 15.37 7.80 -16.87
N PHE A 752 15.53 8.28 -18.10
CA PHE A 752 15.90 9.67 -18.35
C PHE A 752 14.78 10.64 -17.97
N THR A 753 15.18 11.85 -17.60
CA THR A 753 14.23 12.93 -17.35
C THR A 753 13.74 13.50 -18.68
N ALA A 754 12.43 13.45 -18.91
CA ALA A 754 11.83 13.92 -20.16
C ALA A 754 12.00 15.44 -20.38
N GLY A 755 11.77 15.89 -21.62
CA GLY A 755 11.66 17.32 -21.98
C GLY A 755 12.86 17.92 -22.72
N THR A 756 14.07 17.39 -22.51
CA THR A 756 15.30 17.91 -23.13
C THR A 756 15.56 17.42 -24.55
N ALA A 757 14.85 16.37 -24.98
CA ALA A 757 15.09 15.65 -26.24
C ALA A 757 16.53 15.09 -26.38
N SER A 758 17.28 14.96 -25.28
CA SER A 758 18.64 14.42 -25.32
C SER A 758 18.68 12.98 -25.84
N ASN A 759 17.64 12.20 -25.52
CA ASN A 759 17.45 10.83 -25.98
C ASN A 759 17.15 10.71 -27.49
N ALA A 760 16.96 11.80 -28.24
CA ALA A 760 16.75 11.76 -29.68
C ALA A 760 18.07 11.68 -30.47
N ASP A 761 19.22 11.62 -29.81
CA ASP A 761 20.54 11.65 -30.46
C ASP A 761 20.87 10.40 -31.28
N TYR A 762 20.12 9.29 -31.11
CA TYR A 762 20.21 8.12 -31.99
C TYR A 762 19.53 8.29 -33.35
N THR A 763 18.62 9.26 -33.48
CA THR A 763 17.77 9.39 -34.67
C THR A 763 18.58 9.74 -35.92
N THR A 764 18.19 9.18 -37.06
CA THR A 764 18.82 9.43 -38.37
C THR A 764 17.99 10.41 -39.21
N PRO A 765 18.58 11.13 -40.19
CA PRO A 765 17.87 12.18 -40.94
C PRO A 765 16.59 11.75 -41.67
N ASP A 766 16.45 10.46 -41.98
CA ASP A 766 15.27 9.86 -42.60
C ASP A 766 14.10 9.63 -41.62
N MET A 767 14.35 9.72 -40.30
CA MET A 767 13.32 9.53 -39.28
C MET A 767 12.51 10.81 -39.04
N LYS A 768 11.19 10.68 -38.91
CA LYS A 768 10.27 11.81 -38.67
C LYS A 768 10.59 12.61 -37.40
N ASN A 769 11.12 11.95 -36.38
CA ASN A 769 11.50 12.54 -35.10
C ASN A 769 12.97 12.98 -35.05
N TYR A 770 13.67 13.05 -36.19
CA TYR A 770 15.06 13.49 -36.24
C TYR A 770 15.28 14.86 -35.60
N ARG A 771 16.36 14.95 -34.82
CA ARG A 771 16.87 16.20 -34.24
C ARG A 771 18.38 16.24 -34.45
N SER A 772 18.89 17.29 -35.08
CA SER A 772 20.33 17.49 -35.20
C SER A 772 20.96 17.71 -33.82
N SER A 773 22.25 17.40 -33.67
CA SER A 773 22.95 17.54 -32.38
C SER A 773 22.97 18.98 -31.88
N GLN A 774 22.97 19.95 -32.80
CA GLN A 774 22.82 21.36 -32.45
C GLN A 774 21.43 21.67 -31.91
N ALA A 775 20.36 21.17 -32.55
CA ALA A 775 19.00 21.36 -32.06
C ALA A 775 18.77 20.72 -30.68
N ILE A 776 19.36 19.54 -30.44
CA ILE A 776 19.34 18.88 -29.12
C ILE A 776 20.06 19.75 -28.09
N TYR A 777 21.26 20.23 -28.40
CA TYR A 777 22.04 21.11 -27.52
C TYR A 777 21.27 22.39 -27.14
N ASP A 778 20.68 23.06 -28.14
CA ASP A 778 19.89 24.28 -27.92
C ASP A 778 18.63 23.99 -27.11
N LYS A 779 17.96 22.84 -27.34
CA LYS A 779 16.81 22.42 -26.54
C LYS A 779 17.19 22.20 -25.09
N ILE A 780 18.28 21.50 -24.79
CA ILE A 780 18.77 21.29 -23.42
C ILE A 780 19.00 22.64 -22.72
N LEU A 781 19.67 23.59 -23.38
CA LEU A 781 19.93 24.91 -22.79
C LEU A 781 18.67 25.76 -22.62
N SER A 782 17.69 25.63 -23.53
CA SER A 782 16.40 26.32 -23.40
C SER A 782 15.60 25.82 -22.20
N VAL A 783 15.61 24.50 -21.96
CA VAL A 783 14.97 23.87 -20.79
C VAL A 783 15.68 24.31 -19.52
N GLU A 784 17.02 24.27 -19.51
CA GLU A 784 17.82 24.76 -18.39
C GLU A 784 17.50 26.21 -18.01
N ALA A 785 17.33 27.09 -19.01
CA ALA A 785 17.00 28.49 -18.78
C ALA A 785 15.57 28.71 -18.27
N ALA A 786 14.62 27.87 -18.67
CA ALA A 786 13.21 28.02 -18.32
C ALA A 786 12.85 27.40 -16.96
N GLU A 787 13.36 26.20 -16.66
CA GLU A 787 12.95 25.40 -15.51
C GLU A 787 14.13 24.82 -14.70
N GLY A 788 15.36 24.92 -15.20
CA GLY A 788 16.54 24.32 -14.60
C GLY A 788 16.67 22.80 -14.82
N LEU A 789 17.87 22.27 -14.61
CA LEU A 789 18.20 20.84 -14.79
C LEU A 789 18.54 20.15 -13.46
N ASN A 790 18.01 20.65 -12.34
CA ASN A 790 18.26 20.06 -11.03
C ASN A 790 17.78 18.60 -10.98
N GLY A 791 18.60 17.69 -10.49
CA GLY A 791 18.29 16.26 -10.38
C GLY A 791 18.17 15.51 -11.72
N HIS A 792 18.54 16.12 -12.85
CA HIS A 792 18.23 15.59 -14.18
C HIS A 792 19.05 14.33 -14.52
N LEU A 793 18.39 13.28 -15.00
CA LEU A 793 18.98 12.07 -15.58
C LEU A 793 19.06 12.26 -17.09
N MET A 794 20.23 12.65 -17.60
CA MET A 794 20.40 13.05 -19.00
C MET A 794 20.93 11.88 -19.84
N LEU A 795 20.08 11.37 -20.75
CA LEU A 795 20.43 10.24 -21.63
C LEU A 795 21.09 10.71 -22.92
N ILE A 796 22.14 10.00 -23.32
CA ILE A 796 22.85 10.12 -24.60
C ILE A 796 23.21 8.70 -25.06
N HIS A 797 23.01 8.36 -26.33
CA HIS A 797 23.34 7.02 -26.81
C HIS A 797 24.85 6.80 -26.90
N PHE A 798 25.33 5.66 -26.40
CA PHE A 798 26.76 5.30 -26.38
C PHE A 798 27.28 4.88 -27.76
N GLY A 799 26.39 4.38 -28.61
CA GLY A 799 26.62 4.08 -30.02
C GLY A 799 25.40 4.42 -30.85
N THR A 800 25.60 4.76 -32.13
CA THR A 800 24.53 5.25 -33.01
C THR A 800 24.62 4.65 -34.41
N ASP A 801 23.54 4.76 -35.18
CA ASP A 801 23.55 4.32 -36.57
C ASP A 801 24.62 5.08 -37.39
N ALA A 802 25.26 4.43 -38.37
CA ALA A 802 26.26 5.07 -39.22
C ALA A 802 25.70 6.27 -40.01
N ARG A 803 24.38 6.25 -40.29
CA ARG A 803 23.65 7.36 -40.93
C ARG A 803 23.52 8.59 -40.02
N ARG A 804 23.69 8.45 -38.70
CA ARG A 804 23.80 9.58 -37.78
C ARG A 804 25.21 10.16 -37.87
N THR A 805 25.45 11.05 -38.83
CA THR A 805 26.77 11.64 -39.08
C THR A 805 27.13 12.74 -38.08
N ASP A 806 26.14 13.52 -37.64
CA ASP A 806 26.28 14.58 -36.64
C ASP A 806 26.12 14.01 -35.22
N LYS A 807 27.06 13.20 -34.76
CA LYS A 807 26.97 12.49 -33.46
C LYS A 807 27.10 13.45 -32.27
N PHE A 808 26.17 13.41 -31.31
CA PHE A 808 26.14 14.37 -30.20
C PHE A 808 27.41 14.35 -29.35
N TYR A 809 27.97 13.16 -29.13
CA TYR A 809 29.21 13.01 -28.36
C TYR A 809 30.45 13.59 -29.07
N LYS A 810 30.38 13.92 -30.38
CA LYS A 810 31.45 14.58 -31.12
C LYS A 810 31.35 16.10 -30.99
N GLY A 811 31.84 16.62 -29.86
CA GLY A 811 32.00 18.06 -29.60
C GLY A 811 30.88 18.69 -28.78
N HIS A 812 29.60 18.31 -28.99
CA HIS A 812 28.49 18.88 -28.22
C HIS A 812 28.46 18.39 -26.78
N LEU A 813 28.81 17.13 -26.50
CA LEU A 813 28.89 16.61 -25.13
C LEU A 813 29.91 17.39 -24.27
N GLU A 814 31.16 17.55 -24.73
CA GLU A 814 32.17 18.31 -23.98
C GLU A 814 31.75 19.77 -23.79
N ARG A 815 31.22 20.39 -24.85
CA ARG A 815 30.71 21.77 -24.81
C ARG A 815 29.59 21.92 -23.78
N LEU A 816 28.63 20.99 -23.78
CA LEU A 816 27.49 21.01 -22.87
C LEU A 816 27.94 20.88 -21.41
N ILE A 817 28.82 19.91 -21.12
CA ILE A 817 29.37 19.71 -19.78
C ILE A 817 30.02 21.00 -19.26
N LYS A 818 30.86 21.66 -20.07
CA LYS A 818 31.52 22.91 -19.67
C LYS A 818 30.52 24.02 -19.38
N VAL A 819 29.52 24.20 -20.25
CA VAL A 819 28.49 25.23 -20.06
C VAL A 819 27.69 24.98 -18.79
N LEU A 820 27.27 23.73 -18.54
CA LEU A 820 26.48 23.40 -17.35
C LEU A 820 27.31 23.50 -16.05
N LYS A 821 28.60 23.12 -16.07
CA LYS A 821 29.51 23.38 -14.94
C LYS A 821 29.65 24.87 -14.64
N ASN A 822 29.82 25.69 -15.67
CA ASN A 822 29.90 27.15 -15.51
C ASN A 822 28.59 27.76 -14.96
N LYS A 823 27.45 27.12 -15.21
CA LYS A 823 26.15 27.45 -14.62
C LYS A 823 25.96 26.90 -13.20
N GLY A 824 26.95 26.19 -12.66
CA GLY A 824 26.96 25.69 -11.28
C GLY A 824 26.37 24.29 -11.09
N TYR A 825 26.10 23.53 -12.16
CA TYR A 825 25.67 22.13 -12.02
C TYR A 825 26.85 21.24 -11.63
N LYS A 826 26.59 20.36 -10.67
CA LYS A 826 27.49 19.25 -10.33
C LYS A 826 27.10 18.00 -11.11
N PHE A 827 28.07 17.31 -11.70
CA PHE A 827 27.82 16.02 -12.32
C PHE A 827 28.05 14.92 -11.29
N VAL A 828 26.98 14.21 -10.91
CA VAL A 828 26.98 13.28 -9.77
C VAL A 828 26.81 11.84 -10.28
N PRO A 829 27.60 10.87 -9.77
CA PRO A 829 27.42 9.46 -10.08
C PRO A 829 26.00 8.97 -9.77
N LEU A 830 25.47 8.06 -10.59
CA LEU A 830 24.07 7.65 -10.49
C LEU A 830 23.68 7.10 -9.11
N ARG A 831 24.50 6.22 -8.53
CA ARG A 831 24.23 5.63 -7.20
C ARG A 831 24.08 6.69 -6.10
N GLU A 832 24.99 7.66 -6.09
CA GLU A 832 24.93 8.80 -5.17
C GLU A 832 23.67 9.65 -5.42
N ALA A 833 23.34 9.89 -6.70
CA ALA A 833 22.20 10.72 -7.07
C ALA A 833 20.85 10.12 -6.67
N VAL A 834 20.67 8.79 -6.80
CA VAL A 834 19.44 8.07 -6.40
C VAL A 834 19.44 7.67 -4.91
N GLY A 835 20.60 7.72 -4.23
CA GLY A 835 20.76 7.45 -2.80
C GLY A 835 20.97 5.98 -2.41
N ILE A 836 21.75 5.20 -3.18
CA ILE A 836 22.01 3.76 -2.94
C ILE A 836 23.49 3.38 -2.92
#